data_AF-A0A5D2FKI2-F1
#
_entry.id   AF-A0A5D2FKI2-F1
#
_cell.length_a   1.000
_cell.length_b   1.000
_cell.length_c   1.000
_cell.angle_alpha   90.00
_cell.angle_beta   90.00
_cell.angle_gamma   90.00
#
_symmetry.space_group_name_H-M   'P 1'
#
loop_
_entity.id
_entity.type
_entity.pdbx_description
1 polymer ?
#
loop_
_entity_poly.entity_id
_entity_poly.type
_entity_poly.pdbx_seq_one_letter_code
_entity_poly.pdbx_strand_id
1 'polypeptide(L)'
;MALASRTRRMLEALVREGSLNWLLSRRSSFSEEFEELESSPSAGNNWIPELSPAANIVVRRCSRILETSSSELQESFNTEASDSIKHKSRYARNFLEYCCFRALALSTQGMGHLADKKFRRLTFDMMVAWEAPAAASQSLINLDDDLSIGIEAFSRIAPAVPIIANVIICENLFEVLTISTGGRLHFSIYEKYLNGLERVIKKMKSQSESSLLSAVRSTRGEKILEVDGTVTTQPVLEHVGISTWPGRLILTDHALYFEALRVVSYDKPKRYDLSDDLKQTVKPELTGPWGTRLFDKAVLYKSISLSEPAIIEFPELKGHTRRDYWLAVIREILYVHRFINKFHITGIEKDDALSKAILGILRVQAIQEISSSSTVCFESLLMFNLCDKLPGGDLILETLANMSSSRGLDWGNNILASGGMYSISALTTVLNLGVMFGSSSNNPTEAGLLVGELAVGEMSSLERAVKESRENYKKVVLAQETVNGVKADGIDTNLAVMKELLLPVMEVGKWLLSLVYWDDPLKSLLFSLISTFIIFRGWLGYTLALTLVLIAIFMVVTRFCNQGRPLVELKVMAPPSMNTMEQLLAVQNAISQAEQLVQDGNIVLLKFRALLLSIFPQASDRFAALLVFMALILALVPSKFMLLVVFWETFTRYSPLRKASTERWMRRLREWWFSIPAAPVVLETQKQKEKDAKKRK
;
A
#
# COMPACT_ATOMS: atom_id res chain seq x y z
N MET A 1 48.39 -43.27 -44.05
CA MET A 1 47.56 -42.23 -44.72
C MET A 1 46.04 -42.44 -44.61
N ALA A 2 45.51 -43.31 -43.73
CA ALA A 2 44.06 -43.53 -43.59
C ALA A 2 43.43 -42.90 -42.32
N LEU A 3 44.24 -42.47 -41.35
CA LEU A 3 43.73 -41.89 -40.10
C LEU A 3 43.40 -40.38 -40.21
N ALA A 4 44.18 -39.63 -41.01
CA ALA A 4 44.01 -38.18 -41.19
C ALA A 4 42.79 -37.81 -42.05
N SER A 5 42.31 -38.71 -42.92
CA SER A 5 41.15 -38.47 -43.77
C SER A 5 39.81 -38.76 -43.07
N ARG A 6 39.84 -39.45 -41.93
CA ARG A 6 38.66 -39.77 -41.11
C ARG A 6 38.38 -38.66 -40.09
N THR A 7 39.43 -38.09 -39.49
CA THR A 7 39.31 -36.91 -38.62
C THR A 7 38.91 -35.65 -39.40
N ARG A 8 39.43 -35.48 -40.63
CA ARG A 8 39.03 -34.35 -41.50
C ARG A 8 37.56 -34.43 -41.93
N ARG A 9 37.05 -35.63 -42.25
CA ARG A 9 35.63 -35.84 -42.57
C ARG A 9 34.68 -35.73 -41.38
N MET A 10 35.13 -36.10 -40.16
CA MET A 10 34.34 -35.87 -38.94
C MET A 10 34.32 -34.40 -38.55
N LEU A 11 35.42 -33.66 -38.76
CA LEU A 11 35.45 -32.20 -38.56
C LEU A 11 34.62 -31.46 -39.61
N GLU A 12 34.66 -31.87 -40.89
CA GLU A 12 33.80 -31.31 -41.94
C GLU A 12 32.31 -31.63 -41.72
N ALA A 13 31.97 -32.78 -41.14
CA ALA A 13 30.60 -33.10 -40.73
C ALA A 13 30.15 -32.25 -39.52
N LEU A 14 31.03 -32.04 -38.54
CA LEU A 14 30.73 -31.21 -37.36
C LEU A 14 30.56 -29.72 -37.70
N VAL A 15 31.33 -29.21 -38.67
CA VAL A 15 31.26 -27.82 -39.15
C VAL A 15 30.03 -27.60 -40.04
N ARG A 16 29.52 -28.64 -40.70
CA ARG A 16 28.39 -28.53 -41.64
C ARG A 16 27.00 -28.76 -40.99
N GLU A 17 26.93 -29.40 -39.83
CA GLU A 17 25.66 -29.61 -39.08
C GLU A 17 25.51 -28.71 -37.83
N GLY A 18 26.54 -27.97 -37.41
CA GLY A 18 26.53 -27.32 -36.09
C GLY A 18 26.78 -25.81 -35.99
N SER A 19 27.36 -25.11 -36.99
CA SER A 19 27.95 -23.79 -36.71
C SER A 19 27.56 -22.61 -37.62
N LEU A 20 26.55 -22.76 -38.49
CA LEU A 20 26.05 -21.64 -39.30
C LEU A 20 24.62 -21.20 -38.94
N ASN A 21 23.84 -22.03 -38.23
CA ASN A 21 22.51 -21.62 -37.74
C ASN A 21 22.58 -20.64 -36.55
N TRP A 22 23.67 -20.67 -35.76
CA TRP A 22 23.89 -19.69 -34.69
C TRP A 22 24.28 -18.31 -35.23
N LEU A 23 24.98 -18.25 -36.36
CA LEU A 23 25.32 -16.98 -37.04
C LEU A 23 24.13 -16.42 -37.83
N LEU A 24 23.25 -17.26 -38.39
CA LEU A 24 21.99 -16.84 -38.99
C LEU A 24 20.94 -16.43 -37.94
N SER A 25 20.99 -17.00 -36.72
CA SER A 25 20.10 -16.64 -35.61
C SER A 25 20.35 -15.23 -35.04
N ARG A 26 21.42 -14.54 -35.47
CA ARG A 26 21.82 -13.23 -34.94
C ARG A 26 21.33 -12.04 -35.79
N ARG A 27 20.66 -12.28 -36.92
CA ARG A 27 20.01 -11.21 -37.69
C ARG A 27 18.73 -10.75 -36.97
N SER A 28 18.50 -9.44 -36.91
CA SER A 28 17.29 -8.92 -36.28
C SER A 28 16.05 -9.32 -37.09
N SER A 29 14.97 -9.74 -36.41
CA SER A 29 13.69 -10.09 -37.07
C SER A 29 13.14 -8.95 -37.94
N PHE A 30 13.48 -7.71 -37.60
CA PHE A 30 13.10 -6.52 -38.35
C PHE A 30 13.93 -6.35 -39.63
N SER A 31 15.24 -6.64 -39.62
CA SER A 31 16.09 -6.49 -40.81
C SER A 31 15.74 -7.49 -41.91
N GLU A 32 15.42 -8.74 -41.56
CA GLU A 32 15.03 -9.74 -42.55
C GLU A 32 13.66 -9.43 -43.16
N GLU A 33 12.67 -9.06 -42.33
CA GLU A 33 11.35 -8.68 -42.82
C GLU A 33 11.35 -7.35 -43.59
N PHE A 34 12.26 -6.43 -43.26
CA PHE A 34 12.45 -5.19 -44.02
C PHE A 34 13.01 -5.47 -45.43
N GLU A 35 14.03 -6.34 -45.54
CA GLU A 35 14.57 -6.82 -46.82
C GLU A 35 13.49 -7.56 -47.66
N GLU A 36 12.63 -8.38 -47.04
CA GLU A 36 11.48 -9.03 -47.69
C GLU A 36 10.39 -8.02 -48.12
N LEU A 37 10.24 -6.92 -47.39
CA LEU A 37 9.27 -5.87 -47.68
C LEU A 37 9.68 -5.05 -48.90
N GLU A 38 10.95 -4.65 -48.97
CA GLU A 38 11.52 -3.88 -50.08
C GLU A 38 11.57 -4.69 -51.38
N SER A 39 11.67 -6.02 -51.28
CA SER A 39 11.74 -6.93 -52.43
C SER A 39 10.36 -7.41 -52.97
N SER A 40 9.26 -7.11 -52.27
CA SER A 40 7.91 -7.56 -52.65
C SER A 40 7.19 -6.59 -53.61
N PRO A 41 6.61 -7.06 -54.75
CA PRO A 41 5.92 -6.20 -55.73
C PRO A 41 4.61 -5.56 -55.24
N SER A 42 4.10 -5.96 -54.06
CA SER A 42 2.93 -5.40 -53.38
C SER A 42 3.27 -4.36 -52.29
N ALA A 43 4.54 -3.91 -52.21
CA ALA A 43 5.00 -2.99 -51.16
C ALA A 43 4.29 -1.63 -51.16
N GLY A 44 3.89 -1.13 -52.34
CA GLY A 44 3.28 0.20 -52.49
C GLY A 44 1.91 0.38 -51.83
N ASN A 45 1.09 -0.68 -51.72
CA ASN A 45 -0.27 -0.58 -51.16
C ASN A 45 -0.32 -0.79 -49.63
N ASN A 46 0.77 -1.25 -49.01
CA ASN A 46 0.80 -1.63 -47.59
C ASN A 46 1.73 -0.76 -46.73
N TRP A 47 2.30 0.30 -47.31
CA TRP A 47 3.26 1.19 -46.65
C TRP A 47 2.65 2.55 -46.36
N ILE A 48 2.62 2.94 -45.08
CA ILE A 48 2.11 4.23 -44.65
C ILE A 48 3.29 5.17 -44.42
N PRO A 49 3.42 6.28 -45.19
CA PRO A 49 4.60 7.15 -45.17
C PRO A 49 4.78 7.92 -43.85
N GLU A 50 3.72 8.03 -43.05
CA GLU A 50 3.73 8.72 -41.75
C GLU A 50 4.38 7.86 -40.65
N LEU A 51 4.47 6.55 -40.86
CA LEU A 51 4.97 5.57 -39.89
C LEU A 51 6.45 5.27 -40.09
N SER A 52 7.14 4.90 -38.99
CA SER A 52 8.50 4.37 -39.05
C SER A 52 8.54 2.99 -39.71
N PRO A 53 9.71 2.53 -40.20
CA PRO A 53 9.83 1.18 -40.77
C PRO A 53 9.40 0.07 -39.80
N ALA A 54 9.79 0.18 -38.53
CA ALA A 54 9.39 -0.78 -37.49
C ALA A 54 7.86 -0.75 -37.26
N ALA A 55 7.26 0.43 -37.24
CA ALA A 55 5.80 0.57 -37.12
C ALA A 55 5.05 0.00 -38.32
N ASN A 56 5.52 0.23 -39.56
CA ASN A 56 4.93 -0.36 -40.76
C ASN A 56 5.01 -1.90 -40.74
N ILE A 57 6.13 -2.48 -40.29
CA ILE A 57 6.30 -3.93 -40.13
C ILE A 57 5.29 -4.48 -39.10
N VAL A 58 5.17 -3.83 -37.95
CA VAL A 58 4.20 -4.22 -36.91
C VAL A 58 2.76 -4.10 -37.42
N VAL A 59 2.38 -2.99 -38.07
CA VAL A 59 1.04 -2.81 -38.66
C VAL A 59 0.75 -3.91 -39.69
N ARG A 60 1.72 -4.26 -40.54
CA ARG A 60 1.57 -5.37 -41.49
C ARG A 60 1.34 -6.70 -40.77
N ARG A 61 2.09 -6.99 -39.70
CA ARG A 61 1.85 -8.20 -38.88
C ARG A 61 0.47 -8.19 -38.24
N CYS A 62 0.02 -7.06 -37.70
CA CYS A 62 -1.33 -6.88 -37.16
C CYS A 62 -2.41 -7.11 -38.24
N SER A 63 -2.22 -6.55 -39.43
CA SER A 63 -3.14 -6.69 -40.57
C SER A 63 -3.30 -8.16 -40.99
N ARG A 64 -2.20 -8.93 -40.98
CA ARG A 64 -2.22 -10.38 -41.26
C ARG A 64 -2.97 -11.18 -40.19
N ILE A 65 -2.84 -10.78 -38.93
CA ILE A 65 -3.57 -11.43 -37.82
C ILE A 65 -5.06 -11.13 -37.93
N LEU A 66 -5.42 -9.90 -38.29
CA LEU A 66 -6.80 -9.43 -38.41
C LEU A 66 -7.47 -9.82 -39.74
N GLU A 67 -6.74 -10.42 -40.67
CA GLU A 67 -7.20 -10.76 -42.03
C GLU A 67 -7.74 -9.55 -42.82
N THR A 68 -7.17 -8.36 -42.59
CA THR A 68 -7.52 -7.08 -43.24
C THR A 68 -6.30 -6.44 -43.89
N SER A 69 -6.49 -5.49 -44.81
CA SER A 69 -5.38 -4.68 -45.35
C SER A 69 -4.94 -3.56 -44.41
N SER A 70 -3.70 -3.08 -44.55
CA SER A 70 -3.20 -1.92 -43.77
C SER A 70 -4.01 -0.64 -44.04
N SER A 71 -4.49 -0.46 -45.27
CA SER A 71 -5.33 0.68 -45.67
C SER A 71 -6.72 0.64 -45.06
N GLU A 72 -7.35 -0.53 -45.01
CA GLU A 72 -8.66 -0.71 -44.35
C GLU A 72 -8.56 -0.46 -42.85
N LEU A 73 -7.47 -0.92 -42.20
CA LEU A 73 -7.22 -0.61 -40.79
C LEU A 73 -7.09 0.89 -40.53
N GLN A 74 -6.42 1.61 -41.43
CA GLN A 74 -6.28 3.06 -41.36
C GLN A 74 -7.64 3.76 -41.54
N GLU A 75 -8.47 3.28 -42.46
CA GLU A 75 -9.83 3.79 -42.66
C GLU A 75 -10.73 3.51 -41.44
N SER A 76 -10.67 2.30 -40.87
CA SER A 76 -11.39 1.97 -39.63
C SER A 76 -10.95 2.87 -38.47
N PHE A 77 -9.64 3.10 -38.30
CA PHE A 77 -9.17 4.03 -37.28
C PHE A 77 -9.68 5.46 -37.52
N ASN A 78 -9.67 5.93 -38.77
CA ASN A 78 -10.12 7.26 -39.12
C ASN A 78 -11.64 7.44 -38.98
N THR A 79 -12.41 6.36 -38.99
CA THR A 79 -13.87 6.39 -38.76
C THR A 79 -14.22 6.27 -37.29
N GLU A 80 -13.54 5.40 -36.53
CA GLU A 80 -13.78 5.18 -35.10
C GLU A 80 -13.19 6.28 -34.20
N ALA A 81 -12.03 6.85 -34.56
CA ALA A 81 -11.35 7.82 -33.71
C ALA A 81 -12.01 9.20 -33.67
N SER A 82 -11.94 9.85 -32.50
CA SER A 82 -12.28 11.26 -32.34
C SER A 82 -11.22 12.18 -32.95
N ASP A 83 -11.59 13.42 -33.27
CA ASP A 83 -10.66 14.38 -33.88
C ASP A 83 -9.50 14.78 -32.96
N SER A 84 -9.67 14.67 -31.62
CA SER A 84 -8.59 14.84 -30.64
C SER A 84 -7.48 13.80 -30.80
N ILE A 85 -7.84 12.55 -31.11
CA ILE A 85 -6.93 11.41 -31.26
C ILE A 85 -6.21 11.46 -32.61
N LYS A 86 -6.83 12.03 -33.65
CA LYS A 86 -6.26 12.14 -35.01
C LYS A 86 -5.23 13.26 -35.19
N HIS A 87 -4.85 13.96 -34.11
CA HIS A 87 -3.91 15.07 -34.19
C HIS A 87 -2.56 14.65 -34.80
N LYS A 88 -2.07 15.41 -35.78
CA LYS A 88 -0.93 15.07 -36.66
C LYS A 88 0.36 14.66 -35.92
N SER A 89 0.60 15.21 -34.73
CA SER A 89 1.78 14.90 -33.91
C SER A 89 1.70 13.57 -33.14
N ARG A 90 0.49 13.03 -32.93
CA ARG A 90 0.25 11.78 -32.18
C ARG A 90 -0.38 10.69 -33.05
N TYR A 91 -0.81 11.02 -34.26
CA TYR A 91 -1.47 10.13 -35.19
C TYR A 91 -0.75 8.78 -35.35
N ALA A 92 0.55 8.80 -35.67
CA ALA A 92 1.34 7.58 -35.85
C ALA A 92 1.33 6.65 -34.61
N ARG A 93 1.41 7.24 -33.41
CA ARG A 93 1.40 6.50 -32.14
C ARG A 93 0.02 5.91 -31.84
N ASN A 94 -1.02 6.72 -31.99
CA ASN A 94 -2.41 6.33 -31.70
C ASN A 94 -2.90 5.28 -32.71
N PHE A 95 -2.55 5.43 -33.99
CA PHE A 95 -2.88 4.46 -35.02
C PHE A 95 -2.16 3.12 -34.80
N LEU A 96 -0.87 3.15 -34.43
CA LEU A 96 -0.14 1.93 -34.07
C LEU A 96 -0.77 1.25 -32.85
N GLU A 97 -1.12 2.02 -31.81
CA GLU A 97 -1.79 1.51 -30.62
C GLU A 97 -3.13 0.84 -30.93
N TYR A 98 -3.96 1.47 -31.79
CA TYR A 98 -5.20 0.88 -32.30
C TYR A 98 -4.97 -0.48 -32.99
N CYS A 99 -3.98 -0.55 -33.87
CA CYS A 99 -3.64 -1.79 -34.57
C CYS A 99 -3.16 -2.87 -33.59
N CYS A 100 -2.33 -2.50 -32.62
CA CYS A 100 -1.85 -3.40 -31.58
C CYS A 100 -3.00 -3.95 -30.73
N PHE A 101 -3.90 -3.10 -30.23
CA PHE A 101 -4.99 -3.54 -29.35
C PHE A 101 -5.93 -4.51 -30.06
N ARG A 102 -6.31 -4.22 -31.31
CA ARG A 102 -7.13 -5.15 -32.12
C ARG A 102 -6.44 -6.48 -32.37
N ALA A 103 -5.16 -6.45 -32.76
CA ALA A 103 -4.42 -7.68 -33.04
C ALA A 103 -4.19 -8.53 -31.78
N LEU A 104 -3.93 -7.89 -30.64
CA LEU A 104 -3.80 -8.57 -29.33
C LEU A 104 -5.15 -9.15 -28.86
N ALA A 105 -6.25 -8.44 -29.10
CA ALA A 105 -7.61 -8.91 -28.83
C ALA A 105 -7.92 -10.24 -29.51
N LEU A 106 -7.53 -10.39 -30.78
CA LEU A 106 -7.70 -11.64 -31.52
C LEU A 106 -6.66 -12.71 -31.11
N SER A 107 -5.39 -12.33 -31.00
CA SER A 107 -4.29 -13.27 -30.74
C SER A 107 -4.39 -13.98 -29.39
N THR A 108 -5.04 -13.35 -28.41
CA THR A 108 -5.22 -13.91 -27.06
C THR A 108 -6.45 -14.81 -26.94
N GLN A 109 -7.32 -14.91 -27.95
CA GLN A 109 -8.44 -15.86 -27.97
C GLN A 109 -7.96 -17.31 -28.02
N GLY A 110 -6.80 -17.55 -28.63
CA GLY A 110 -6.17 -18.87 -28.68
C GLY A 110 -5.62 -19.31 -27.32
N MET A 111 -5.91 -20.56 -26.93
CA MET A 111 -5.30 -21.16 -25.76
C MET A 111 -3.79 -21.34 -25.98
N GLY A 112 -2.97 -20.97 -24.99
CA GLY A 112 -1.53 -21.15 -25.06
C GLY A 112 -0.77 -20.07 -25.85
N HIS A 113 -1.37 -18.91 -26.14
CA HIS A 113 -0.70 -17.79 -26.81
C HIS A 113 0.63 -17.38 -26.13
N LEU A 114 0.75 -17.48 -24.80
CA LEU A 114 2.00 -17.20 -24.09
C LEU A 114 3.14 -18.19 -24.42
N ALA A 115 2.78 -19.42 -24.83
CA ALA A 115 3.72 -20.45 -25.27
C ALA A 115 4.28 -20.18 -26.66
N ASP A 116 3.54 -19.45 -27.49
CA ASP A 116 3.93 -19.15 -28.85
C ASP A 116 5.06 -18.11 -28.86
N LYS A 117 6.22 -18.53 -29.36
CA LYS A 117 7.38 -17.65 -29.54
C LYS A 117 7.06 -16.47 -30.45
N LYS A 118 6.20 -16.66 -31.46
CA LYS A 118 5.78 -15.57 -32.37
C LYS A 118 4.96 -14.52 -31.62
N PHE A 119 4.03 -14.92 -30.77
CA PHE A 119 3.27 -14.00 -29.92
C PHE A 119 4.17 -13.22 -28.95
N ARG A 120 5.09 -13.91 -28.24
CA ARG A 120 6.05 -13.24 -27.35
C ARG A 120 6.91 -12.22 -28.08
N ARG A 121 7.39 -12.57 -29.27
CA ARG A 121 8.18 -11.66 -30.11
C ARG A 121 7.34 -10.51 -30.66
N LEU A 122 6.12 -10.78 -31.11
CA LEU A 122 5.19 -9.76 -31.60
C LEU A 122 4.91 -8.69 -30.55
N THR A 123 4.57 -9.08 -29.31
CA THR A 123 4.29 -8.12 -28.24
C THR A 123 5.51 -7.26 -27.89
N PHE A 124 6.71 -7.84 -27.94
CA PHE A 124 7.96 -7.09 -27.77
C PHE A 124 8.21 -6.11 -28.92
N ASP A 125 8.06 -6.58 -30.15
CA ASP A 125 8.25 -5.77 -31.36
C ASP A 125 7.21 -4.63 -31.45
N MET A 126 5.98 -4.84 -30.98
CA MET A 126 4.96 -3.80 -30.82
C MET A 126 5.41 -2.69 -29.85
N MET A 127 6.00 -3.07 -28.71
CA MET A 127 6.54 -2.10 -27.75
C MET A 127 7.71 -1.30 -28.31
N VAL A 128 8.64 -1.95 -29.02
CA VAL A 128 9.75 -1.28 -29.72
C VAL A 128 9.22 -0.28 -30.75
N ALA A 129 8.28 -0.70 -31.59
CA ALA A 129 7.70 0.17 -32.61
C ALA A 129 6.95 1.37 -32.00
N TRP A 130 6.36 1.20 -30.82
CA TRP A 130 5.64 2.27 -30.12
C TRP A 130 6.55 3.37 -29.57
N GLU A 131 7.81 3.09 -29.23
CA GLU A 131 8.77 4.11 -28.79
C GLU A 131 9.05 5.15 -29.89
N ALA A 132 9.20 4.68 -31.12
CA ALA A 132 9.54 5.48 -32.30
C ALA A 132 8.57 5.17 -33.46
N PRO A 133 7.29 5.60 -33.38
CA PRO A 133 6.27 5.17 -34.33
C PRO A 133 6.21 6.01 -35.60
N ALA A 134 6.74 7.25 -35.59
CA ALA A 134 6.63 8.20 -36.70
C ALA A 134 7.85 8.12 -37.64
N ALA A 135 7.66 8.35 -38.94
CA ALA A 135 8.76 8.37 -39.91
C ALA A 135 9.92 9.33 -39.52
N ALA A 136 9.60 10.45 -38.88
CA ALA A 136 10.59 11.42 -38.38
C ALA A 136 11.49 10.89 -37.23
N SER A 137 11.15 9.75 -36.61
CA SER A 137 11.91 9.15 -35.51
C SER A 137 12.97 8.12 -35.97
N GLN A 138 13.27 8.08 -37.28
CA GLN A 138 14.19 7.16 -37.95
C GLN A 138 15.61 7.04 -37.38
N SER A 139 16.08 7.98 -36.53
CA SER A 139 17.47 8.00 -36.05
C SER A 139 17.81 7.04 -34.89
N LEU A 140 16.86 6.25 -34.38
CA LEU A 140 17.04 5.45 -33.15
C LEU A 140 17.22 3.93 -33.35
N ILE A 141 16.96 3.39 -34.54
CA ILE A 141 16.85 1.92 -34.77
C ILE A 141 18.03 1.34 -35.59
N ASN A 142 18.94 2.17 -36.10
CA ASN A 142 20.05 1.73 -36.98
C ASN A 142 21.32 1.24 -36.24
N LEU A 143 21.23 0.77 -35.00
CA LEU A 143 22.36 0.16 -34.31
C LEU A 143 22.00 -1.22 -33.77
N ASP A 144 22.63 -2.19 -34.43
CA ASP A 144 22.85 -3.59 -34.09
C ASP A 144 22.85 -3.89 -32.58
N ASP A 145 22.15 -4.98 -32.23
CA ASP A 145 22.33 -5.84 -31.04
C ASP A 145 21.78 -5.51 -29.63
N ASP A 146 21.00 -4.44 -29.37
CA ASP A 146 20.22 -4.36 -28.11
C ASP A 146 18.97 -3.44 -28.19
N LEU A 147 17.97 -3.84 -28.99
CA LEU A 147 16.64 -3.22 -28.93
C LEU A 147 16.09 -3.37 -27.50
N SER A 148 16.00 -2.26 -26.79
CA SER A 148 15.55 -2.19 -25.42
C SER A 148 14.33 -1.28 -25.31
N ILE A 149 13.40 -1.65 -24.43
CA ILE A 149 12.12 -0.96 -24.25
C ILE A 149 12.19 -0.11 -22.98
N GLY A 150 11.74 1.13 -23.08
CA GLY A 150 11.51 2.07 -21.99
C GLY A 150 10.14 1.89 -21.35
N ILE A 151 9.99 2.50 -20.18
CA ILE A 151 8.80 2.34 -19.33
C ILE A 151 7.51 2.80 -19.99
N GLU A 152 7.55 3.84 -20.85
CA GLU A 152 6.35 4.38 -21.49
C GLU A 152 5.71 3.38 -22.46
N ALA A 153 6.52 2.76 -23.33
CA ALA A 153 6.04 1.74 -24.27
C ALA A 153 5.51 0.50 -23.55
N PHE A 154 6.22 0.05 -22.52
CA PHE A 154 5.77 -1.06 -21.69
C PHE A 154 4.43 -0.73 -21.00
N SER A 155 4.29 0.48 -20.44
CA SER A 155 3.07 0.92 -19.73
C SER A 155 1.83 1.00 -20.60
N ARG A 156 2.00 1.13 -21.92
CA ARG A 156 0.90 1.25 -22.88
C ARG A 156 0.51 -0.07 -23.52
N ILE A 157 1.47 -0.84 -24.00
CA ILE A 157 1.19 -2.08 -24.74
C ILE A 157 1.02 -3.27 -23.81
N ALA A 158 1.82 -3.40 -22.74
CA ALA A 158 1.79 -4.59 -21.90
C ALA A 158 0.44 -4.77 -21.15
N PRO A 159 -0.19 -3.72 -20.56
CA PRO A 159 -1.48 -3.87 -19.91
C PRO A 159 -2.65 -4.07 -20.88
N ALA A 160 -2.42 -3.97 -22.20
CA ALA A 160 -3.42 -4.35 -23.18
C ALA A 160 -3.73 -5.87 -23.15
N VAL A 161 -2.79 -6.65 -22.60
CA VAL A 161 -2.96 -8.06 -22.28
C VAL A 161 -2.90 -8.21 -20.75
N PRO A 162 -4.05 -8.24 -20.05
CA PRO A 162 -4.14 -8.22 -18.58
C PRO A 162 -3.32 -9.26 -17.82
N ILE A 163 -3.00 -10.41 -18.44
CA ILE A 163 -2.12 -11.44 -17.85
C ILE A 163 -0.64 -11.01 -17.83
N ILE A 164 -0.21 -10.16 -18.76
CA ILE A 164 1.18 -9.66 -18.85
C ILE A 164 1.38 -8.52 -17.86
N ALA A 165 0.51 -7.51 -17.87
CA ALA A 165 0.61 -6.38 -16.96
C ALA A 165 -0.76 -5.80 -16.64
N ASN A 166 -0.79 -4.92 -15.64
CA ASN A 166 -1.97 -4.15 -15.29
C ASN A 166 -1.58 -2.68 -15.13
N VAL A 167 -2.48 -1.76 -15.49
CA VAL A 167 -2.26 -0.31 -15.47
C VAL A 167 -1.72 0.19 -14.13
N ILE A 168 -2.27 -0.29 -13.01
CA ILE A 168 -1.93 0.18 -11.66
C ILE A 168 -0.52 -0.25 -11.24
N ILE A 169 -0.09 -1.48 -11.58
CA ILE A 169 1.19 -2.04 -11.12
C ILE A 169 2.29 -2.00 -12.20
N CYS A 170 1.99 -1.50 -13.40
CA CYS A 170 2.84 -1.66 -14.58
C CYS A 170 4.26 -1.11 -14.38
N GLU A 171 4.38 0.08 -13.82
CA GLU A 171 5.68 0.71 -13.54
C GLU A 171 6.50 -0.08 -12.50
N ASN A 172 5.85 -0.63 -11.46
CA ASN A 172 6.52 -1.46 -10.44
C ASN A 172 6.98 -2.80 -11.04
N LEU A 173 6.16 -3.38 -11.92
CA LEU A 173 6.54 -4.59 -12.67
C LEU A 173 7.74 -4.32 -13.58
N PHE A 174 7.73 -3.19 -14.30
CA PHE A 174 8.82 -2.79 -15.16
C PHE A 174 10.12 -2.59 -14.37
N GLU A 175 10.04 -1.93 -13.21
CA GLU A 175 11.19 -1.75 -12.31
C GLU A 175 11.77 -3.11 -11.90
N VAL A 176 10.94 -4.06 -11.48
CA VAL A 176 11.38 -5.42 -11.10
C VAL A 176 12.01 -6.18 -12.26
N LEU A 177 11.46 -6.07 -13.47
CA LEU A 177 12.01 -6.71 -14.67
C LEU A 177 13.32 -6.06 -15.15
N THR A 178 13.58 -4.80 -14.80
CA THR A 178 14.72 -4.01 -15.30
C THR A 178 15.80 -3.71 -14.26
N ILE A 179 15.70 -4.26 -13.05
CA ILE A 179 16.69 -4.09 -11.97
C ILE A 179 18.12 -4.41 -12.47
N SER A 180 18.28 -5.49 -13.24
CA SER A 180 19.59 -5.95 -13.73
C SER A 180 20.09 -5.22 -14.98
N THR A 181 19.26 -4.42 -15.62
CA THR A 181 19.47 -3.85 -16.96
C THR A 181 19.42 -2.32 -16.97
N GLY A 182 19.43 -1.68 -15.80
CA GLY A 182 19.54 -0.22 -15.69
C GLY A 182 18.30 0.53 -16.19
N GLY A 183 17.09 -0.05 -16.03
CA GLY A 183 15.84 0.61 -16.38
C GLY A 183 15.41 0.47 -17.85
N ARG A 184 15.96 -0.51 -18.57
CA ARG A 184 15.67 -0.82 -19.97
C ARG A 184 15.32 -2.30 -20.13
N LEU A 185 14.18 -2.63 -20.73
CA LEU A 185 13.71 -4.01 -20.84
C LEU A 185 14.23 -4.67 -22.12
N HIS A 186 15.01 -5.75 -21.97
CA HIS A 186 15.51 -6.56 -23.09
C HIS A 186 14.60 -7.77 -23.36
N PHE A 187 14.58 -8.24 -24.61
CA PHE A 187 13.73 -9.36 -25.04
C PHE A 187 13.96 -10.65 -24.25
N SER A 188 15.22 -10.95 -23.89
CA SER A 188 15.57 -12.18 -23.17
C SER A 188 14.94 -12.25 -21.78
N ILE A 189 14.81 -11.12 -21.09
CA ILE A 189 14.14 -11.03 -19.78
C ILE A 189 12.63 -11.14 -19.97
N TYR A 190 12.08 -10.41 -20.95
CA TYR A 190 10.66 -10.45 -21.26
C TYR A 190 10.19 -11.86 -21.69
N GLU A 191 10.98 -12.57 -22.50
CA GLU A 191 10.70 -13.95 -22.88
C GLU A 191 10.74 -14.90 -21.68
N LYS A 192 11.73 -14.76 -20.78
CA LYS A 192 11.78 -15.52 -19.53
C LYS A 192 10.54 -15.28 -18.67
N TYR A 193 10.08 -14.02 -18.60
CA TYR A 193 8.86 -13.61 -17.90
C TYR A 193 7.61 -14.30 -18.43
N LEU A 194 7.35 -14.20 -19.73
CA LEU A 194 6.17 -14.81 -20.33
C LEU A 194 6.21 -16.35 -20.27
N ASN A 195 7.39 -16.97 -20.40
CA ASN A 195 7.55 -18.41 -20.19
C ASN A 195 7.30 -18.84 -18.74
N GLY A 196 7.60 -17.98 -17.76
CA GLY A 196 7.26 -18.18 -16.35
C GLY A 196 5.75 -18.13 -16.14
N LEU A 197 5.07 -17.12 -16.70
CA LEU A 197 3.61 -17.01 -16.65
C LEU A 197 2.92 -18.26 -17.20
N GLU A 198 3.38 -18.78 -18.35
CA GLU A 198 2.80 -19.98 -18.94
C GLU A 198 2.92 -21.21 -18.03
N ARG A 199 4.09 -21.41 -17.40
CA ARG A 199 4.32 -22.51 -16.44
C ARG A 199 3.40 -22.40 -15.24
N VAL A 200 3.28 -21.21 -14.68
CA VAL A 200 2.43 -20.92 -13.53
C VAL A 200 0.96 -21.14 -13.86
N ILE A 201 0.48 -20.72 -15.04
CA ILE A 201 -0.90 -20.97 -15.47
C ILE A 201 -1.17 -22.48 -15.59
N LYS A 202 -0.25 -23.26 -16.17
CA LYS A 202 -0.38 -24.73 -16.23
C LYS A 202 -0.41 -25.36 -14.83
N LYS A 203 0.44 -24.87 -13.92
CA LYS A 203 0.44 -25.27 -12.49
C LYS A 203 -0.92 -24.99 -11.85
N MET A 204 -1.45 -23.78 -11.96
CA MET A 204 -2.76 -23.41 -11.39
C MET A 204 -3.90 -24.27 -11.94
N LYS A 205 -3.94 -24.50 -13.27
CA LYS A 205 -4.96 -25.35 -13.90
C LYS A 205 -4.92 -26.79 -13.39
N SER A 206 -3.74 -27.41 -13.43
CA SER A 206 -3.57 -28.78 -12.94
C SER A 206 -3.93 -28.93 -11.45
N GLN A 207 -3.63 -27.91 -10.63
CA GLN A 207 -4.03 -27.89 -9.22
C GLN A 207 -5.54 -27.73 -9.03
N SER A 208 -6.19 -26.87 -9.82
CA SER A 208 -7.63 -26.65 -9.76
C SER A 208 -8.45 -27.86 -10.21
N GLU A 209 -7.97 -28.58 -11.23
CA GLU A 209 -8.54 -29.84 -11.75
C GLU A 209 -8.27 -31.05 -10.82
N SER A 210 -7.37 -30.90 -9.85
CA SER A 210 -7.06 -31.96 -8.89
C SER A 210 -8.24 -32.25 -7.95
N SER A 211 -8.35 -33.49 -7.48
CA SER A 211 -9.41 -33.94 -6.56
C SER A 211 -9.32 -33.34 -5.16
N LEU A 212 -8.23 -32.65 -4.82
CA LEU A 212 -7.97 -32.03 -3.51
C LEU A 212 -9.12 -31.09 -3.11
N LEU A 213 -9.85 -31.36 -2.03
CA LEU A 213 -11.00 -30.54 -1.59
C LEU A 213 -12.20 -30.45 -2.56
N SER A 214 -12.26 -31.28 -3.61
CA SER A 214 -13.34 -31.24 -4.62
C SER A 214 -14.75 -31.29 -4.01
N ALA A 215 -14.97 -32.14 -3.00
CA ALA A 215 -16.25 -32.26 -2.31
C ALA A 215 -16.69 -30.99 -1.54
N VAL A 216 -15.74 -30.24 -0.99
CA VAL A 216 -16.01 -28.99 -0.24
C VAL A 216 -16.16 -27.81 -1.21
N ARG A 217 -15.29 -27.73 -2.22
CA ARG A 217 -15.26 -26.68 -3.24
C ARG A 217 -16.45 -26.71 -4.18
N SER A 218 -16.99 -27.90 -4.49
CA SER A 218 -18.10 -28.07 -5.44
C SER A 218 -19.37 -27.30 -5.08
N THR A 219 -19.53 -26.87 -3.83
CA THR A 219 -20.68 -26.07 -3.39
C THR A 219 -20.60 -24.59 -3.76
N ARG A 220 -19.38 -24.02 -3.84
CA ARG A 220 -19.13 -22.60 -4.19
C ARG A 220 -18.38 -22.40 -5.52
N GLY A 221 -17.83 -23.47 -6.12
CA GLY A 221 -17.03 -23.37 -7.34
C GLY A 221 -15.65 -22.73 -7.15
N GLU A 222 -15.09 -22.83 -5.95
CA GLU A 222 -13.81 -22.20 -5.58
C GLU A 222 -12.63 -22.81 -6.35
N LYS A 223 -11.70 -21.93 -6.79
CA LYS A 223 -10.49 -22.34 -7.51
C LYS A 223 -9.25 -22.26 -6.64
N ILE A 224 -8.33 -23.21 -6.86
CA ILE A 224 -7.06 -23.26 -6.14
C ILE A 224 -6.06 -22.35 -6.85
N LEU A 225 -5.52 -21.38 -6.11
CA LEU A 225 -4.56 -20.40 -6.61
C LEU A 225 -3.12 -20.79 -6.28
N GLU A 226 -2.89 -21.29 -5.06
CA GLU A 226 -1.57 -21.72 -4.62
C GLU A 226 -1.69 -22.82 -3.53
N VAL A 227 -0.73 -23.74 -3.54
CA VAL A 227 -0.62 -24.82 -2.55
C VAL A 227 0.83 -24.90 -2.07
N ASP A 228 1.02 -24.96 -0.76
CA ASP A 228 2.34 -25.10 -0.12
C ASP A 228 2.27 -26.09 1.05
N GLY A 229 3.40 -26.66 1.44
CA GLY A 229 3.46 -27.79 2.38
C GLY A 229 3.12 -29.15 1.74
N THR A 230 3.31 -29.28 0.42
CA THR A 230 3.27 -30.55 -0.31
C THR A 230 4.57 -31.34 -0.16
N VAL A 231 4.64 -32.58 -0.65
CA VAL A 231 5.83 -33.46 -0.55
C VAL A 231 7.13 -32.81 -1.05
N THR A 232 7.04 -31.88 -2.01
CA THR A 232 8.20 -31.19 -2.61
C THR A 232 8.61 -29.91 -1.88
N THR A 233 7.83 -29.46 -0.91
CA THR A 233 8.00 -28.19 -0.19
C THR A 233 8.03 -28.44 1.32
N GLN A 234 8.70 -27.58 2.10
CA GLN A 234 8.69 -27.74 3.56
C GLN A 234 7.26 -27.60 4.11
N PRO A 235 6.86 -28.34 5.15
CA PRO A 235 5.52 -28.23 5.72
C PRO A 235 5.27 -26.84 6.30
N VAL A 236 4.02 -26.38 6.24
CA VAL A 236 3.55 -25.17 6.92
C VAL A 236 3.10 -25.56 8.32
N LEU A 237 3.40 -24.74 9.32
CA LEU A 237 3.06 -25.03 10.72
C LEU A 237 1.90 -24.14 11.18
N GLU A 238 0.82 -24.73 11.66
CA GLU A 238 -0.27 -23.99 12.31
C GLU A 238 -0.09 -24.07 13.83
N HIS A 239 -0.07 -22.91 14.49
CA HIS A 239 -0.04 -22.80 15.95
C HIS A 239 -1.46 -22.56 16.45
N VAL A 240 -1.93 -23.44 17.33
CA VAL A 240 -3.21 -23.32 18.05
C VAL A 240 -2.90 -23.43 19.53
N GLY A 241 -3.00 -22.31 20.25
CA GLY A 241 -2.55 -22.20 21.63
C GLY A 241 -1.05 -22.49 21.75
N ILE A 242 -0.70 -23.60 22.44
CA ILE A 242 0.68 -24.04 22.68
C ILE A 242 1.10 -25.16 21.71
N SER A 243 0.16 -25.68 20.90
CA SER A 243 0.41 -26.82 20.00
C SER A 243 0.71 -26.39 18.58
N THR A 244 1.66 -27.07 17.95
CA THR A 244 2.08 -26.86 16.55
C THR A 244 1.71 -28.05 15.69
N TRP A 245 1.01 -27.80 14.59
CA TRP A 245 0.54 -28.82 13.66
C TRP A 245 1.19 -28.62 12.29
N PRO A 246 2.02 -29.56 11.79
CA PRO A 246 2.51 -29.51 10.42
C PRO A 246 1.39 -29.86 9.45
N GLY A 247 1.36 -29.19 8.30
CA GLY A 247 0.32 -29.40 7.31
C GLY A 247 0.61 -28.73 5.98
N ARG A 248 -0.41 -28.78 5.11
CA ARG A 248 -0.43 -28.05 3.84
C ARG A 248 -1.40 -26.88 3.92
N LEU A 249 -1.03 -25.80 3.26
CA LEU A 249 -1.82 -24.59 3.13
C LEU A 249 -2.28 -24.45 1.68
N ILE A 250 -3.57 -24.20 1.50
CA ILE A 250 -4.21 -24.06 0.19
C ILE A 250 -4.93 -22.73 0.16
N LEU A 251 -4.56 -21.86 -0.77
CA LEU A 251 -5.28 -20.62 -1.02
C LEU A 251 -6.25 -20.81 -2.18
N THR A 252 -7.48 -20.35 -1.98
CA THR A 252 -8.48 -20.23 -3.03
C THR A 252 -8.84 -18.78 -3.30
N ASP A 253 -9.66 -18.56 -4.32
CA ASP A 253 -10.24 -17.26 -4.63
C ASP A 253 -11.22 -16.73 -3.55
N HIS A 254 -11.65 -17.56 -2.58
CA HIS A 254 -12.60 -17.16 -1.53
C HIS A 254 -12.12 -17.38 -0.09
N ALA A 255 -11.28 -18.38 0.14
CA ALA A 255 -10.88 -18.80 1.49
C ALA A 255 -9.47 -19.41 1.53
N LEU A 256 -8.90 -19.44 2.73
CA LEU A 256 -7.67 -20.15 3.04
C LEU A 256 -8.01 -21.47 3.74
N TYR A 257 -7.45 -22.57 3.27
CA TYR A 257 -7.65 -23.90 3.83
C TYR A 257 -6.34 -24.44 4.40
N PHE A 258 -6.40 -24.97 5.61
CA PHE A 258 -5.28 -25.67 6.24
C PHE A 258 -5.63 -27.12 6.49
N GLU A 259 -4.79 -28.04 6.00
CA GLU A 259 -4.93 -29.46 6.22
C GLU A 259 -3.73 -29.99 7.00
N ALA A 260 -3.99 -30.40 8.25
CA ALA A 260 -2.97 -30.99 9.11
C ALA A 260 -2.52 -32.35 8.57
N LEU A 261 -1.21 -32.56 8.54
CA LEU A 261 -0.59 -33.82 8.13
C LEU A 261 -0.65 -34.81 9.29
N ARG A 262 -1.31 -35.96 9.09
CA ARG A 262 -1.20 -37.12 9.98
C ARG A 262 -0.25 -38.16 9.36
N VAL A 263 0.07 -39.21 10.13
CA VAL A 263 1.08 -40.24 9.79
C VAL A 263 0.92 -40.83 8.38
N VAL A 264 -0.30 -40.91 7.82
CA VAL A 264 -0.56 -41.45 6.47
C VAL A 264 -1.64 -40.68 5.68
N SER A 265 -2.38 -39.74 6.29
CA SER A 265 -3.48 -39.01 5.64
C SER A 265 -3.58 -37.56 6.13
N TYR A 266 -4.31 -36.73 5.38
CA TYR A 266 -4.65 -35.37 5.82
C TYR A 266 -5.95 -35.39 6.63
N ASP A 267 -6.01 -34.54 7.66
CA ASP A 267 -7.24 -34.32 8.43
C ASP A 267 -8.26 -33.49 7.63
N LYS A 268 -9.48 -33.35 8.17
CA LYS A 268 -10.48 -32.43 7.60
C LYS A 268 -9.89 -31.00 7.52
N PRO A 269 -10.06 -30.32 6.38
CA PRO A 269 -9.51 -28.99 6.19
C PRO A 269 -10.17 -27.98 7.14
N LYS A 270 -9.36 -27.21 7.86
CA LYS A 270 -9.81 -26.00 8.55
C LYS A 270 -9.97 -24.90 7.52
N ARG A 271 -11.10 -24.20 7.54
CA ARG A 271 -11.42 -23.12 6.61
C ARG A 271 -11.34 -21.76 7.31
N TYR A 272 -10.63 -20.84 6.69
CA TYR A 272 -10.50 -19.43 7.07
C TYR A 272 -11.09 -18.58 5.95
N ASP A 273 -12.28 -18.01 6.18
CA ASP A 273 -13.02 -17.30 5.13
C ASP A 273 -12.47 -15.89 4.85
N LEU A 274 -12.15 -15.60 3.59
CA LEU A 274 -11.66 -14.29 3.15
C LEU A 274 -12.75 -13.47 2.43
N SER A 275 -13.88 -14.09 2.08
CA SER A 275 -14.95 -13.47 1.28
C SER A 275 -15.94 -12.64 2.09
N ASP A 276 -16.37 -13.15 3.24
CA ASP A 276 -17.42 -12.53 4.04
C ASP A 276 -16.85 -11.37 4.89
N ASP A 277 -17.64 -10.37 5.28
CA ASP A 277 -17.17 -9.28 6.15
C ASP A 277 -17.12 -9.72 7.62
N LEU A 278 -16.06 -10.44 7.98
CA LEU A 278 -15.82 -10.94 9.34
C LEU A 278 -14.81 -10.07 10.11
N LYS A 279 -14.59 -8.83 9.66
CA LYS A 279 -13.56 -7.91 10.19
C LYS A 279 -12.19 -8.59 10.31
N GLN A 280 -11.82 -9.36 9.28
CA GLN A 280 -10.59 -10.13 9.28
C GLN A 280 -9.37 -9.21 9.36
N THR A 281 -8.34 -9.59 10.10
CA THR A 281 -7.05 -8.91 10.08
C THR A 281 -5.94 -9.89 9.81
N VAL A 282 -5.15 -9.62 8.77
CA VAL A 282 -4.00 -10.44 8.37
C VAL A 282 -2.72 -9.62 8.51
N LYS A 283 -1.84 -10.05 9.42
CA LYS A 283 -0.61 -9.32 9.76
C LYS A 283 0.57 -10.27 9.96
N PRO A 284 1.81 -9.81 9.75
CA PRO A 284 2.98 -10.58 10.13
C PRO A 284 3.04 -10.71 11.66
N GLU A 285 3.44 -11.89 12.14
CA GLU A 285 3.57 -12.22 13.56
C GLU A 285 4.94 -12.82 13.86
N LEU A 286 5.41 -12.58 15.08
CA LEU A 286 6.72 -13.01 15.55
C LEU A 286 6.58 -14.32 16.32
N THR A 287 7.14 -15.42 15.81
CA THR A 287 7.10 -16.74 16.49
C THR A 287 8.29 -16.98 17.41
N GLY A 288 9.23 -16.04 17.46
CA GLY A 288 10.45 -16.16 18.25
C GLY A 288 10.25 -15.98 19.74
N PRO A 289 11.08 -16.63 20.59
CA PRO A 289 11.18 -16.26 21.99
C PRO A 289 11.41 -14.74 22.10
N TRP A 290 10.63 -14.08 22.95
CA TRP A 290 10.73 -12.64 23.25
C TRP A 290 10.35 -11.68 22.11
N GLY A 291 9.65 -12.14 21.06
CA GLY A 291 9.23 -11.25 19.97
C GLY A 291 10.43 -10.66 19.20
N THR A 292 11.52 -11.41 19.10
CA THR A 292 12.72 -10.98 18.39
C THR A 292 12.51 -11.07 16.87
N ARG A 293 12.98 -10.05 16.14
CA ARG A 293 12.79 -9.92 14.68
C ARG A 293 13.47 -11.00 13.81
N LEU A 294 14.21 -11.90 14.44
CA LEU A 294 14.90 -13.02 13.80
C LEU A 294 13.92 -14.16 13.45
N PHE A 295 12.71 -14.12 13.99
CA PHE A 295 11.68 -15.16 13.84
C PHE A 295 10.37 -14.59 13.29
N ASP A 296 10.43 -13.64 12.34
CA ASP A 296 9.27 -13.09 11.64
C ASP A 296 8.78 -14.06 10.57
N LYS A 297 8.45 -15.29 10.98
CA LYS A 297 8.15 -16.40 10.09
C LYS A 297 6.67 -16.72 9.99
N ALA A 298 5.79 -16.00 10.68
CA ALA A 298 4.37 -16.31 10.70
C ALA A 298 3.46 -15.20 10.19
N VAL A 299 2.28 -15.64 9.77
CA VAL A 299 1.13 -14.82 9.42
C VAL A 299 0.03 -15.08 10.45
N LEU A 300 -0.44 -14.01 11.08
CA LEU A 300 -1.60 -14.02 11.95
C LEU A 300 -2.86 -13.83 11.11
N TYR A 301 -3.84 -14.71 11.28
CA TYR A 301 -5.21 -14.54 10.81
C TYR A 301 -6.14 -14.41 12.02
N LYS A 302 -6.84 -13.28 12.11
CA LYS A 302 -7.86 -13.03 13.15
C LYS A 302 -9.17 -12.65 12.48
N SER A 303 -10.28 -13.17 13.00
CA SER A 303 -11.64 -12.94 12.53
C SER A 303 -12.60 -12.98 13.71
N ILE A 304 -13.79 -12.36 13.59
CA ILE A 304 -14.86 -12.49 14.60
C ILE A 304 -15.39 -13.93 14.73
N SER A 305 -15.23 -14.75 13.69
CA SER A 305 -15.67 -16.15 13.69
C SER A 305 -14.76 -17.08 14.49
N LEU A 306 -13.57 -16.62 14.88
CA LEU A 306 -12.59 -17.41 15.62
C LEU A 306 -12.43 -16.86 17.04
N SER A 307 -12.48 -17.75 18.03
CA SER A 307 -12.20 -17.39 19.43
C SER A 307 -10.72 -17.08 19.68
N GLU A 308 -9.83 -17.80 19.01
CA GLU A 308 -8.37 -17.62 19.05
C GLU A 308 -7.85 -17.32 17.64
N PRO A 309 -6.87 -16.41 17.50
CA PRO A 309 -6.29 -16.13 16.20
C PRO A 309 -5.46 -17.32 15.71
N ALA A 310 -5.53 -17.61 14.41
CA ALA A 310 -4.71 -18.64 13.79
C ALA A 310 -3.34 -18.05 13.43
N ILE A 311 -2.27 -18.69 13.88
CA ILE A 311 -0.90 -18.30 13.54
C ILE A 311 -0.34 -19.37 12.61
N ILE A 312 0.00 -18.95 11.39
CA ILE A 312 0.50 -19.83 10.33
C ILE A 312 1.97 -19.49 10.12
N GLU A 313 2.86 -20.38 10.53
CA GLU A 313 4.31 -20.24 10.41
C GLU A 313 4.84 -20.94 9.15
N PHE A 314 5.73 -20.24 8.47
CA PHE A 314 6.46 -20.68 7.28
C PHE A 314 7.94 -20.88 7.65
N PRO A 315 8.37 -22.12 7.93
CA PRO A 315 9.77 -22.39 8.20
C PRO A 315 10.63 -21.99 7.00
N GLU A 316 11.62 -21.14 7.24
CA GLU A 316 12.72 -20.79 6.33
C GLU A 316 14.03 -20.76 7.11
N LEU A 317 15.13 -21.26 6.52
CA LEU A 317 16.45 -21.26 7.16
C LEU A 317 17.04 -19.85 7.29
N LYS A 318 16.83 -19.00 6.28
CA LYS A 318 17.31 -17.61 6.24
C LYS A 318 16.33 -16.76 5.44
N GLY A 319 15.90 -15.63 5.99
CA GLY A 319 14.96 -14.72 5.34
C GLY A 319 13.52 -14.85 5.88
N HIS A 320 12.62 -14.14 5.22
CA HIS A 320 11.18 -14.10 5.49
C HIS A 320 10.38 -14.04 4.16
N THR A 321 11.01 -14.44 3.06
CA THR A 321 10.50 -14.27 1.68
C THR A 321 9.25 -15.10 1.41
N ARG A 322 9.22 -16.36 1.85
CA ARG A 322 8.04 -17.24 1.73
C ARG A 322 6.88 -16.72 2.55
N ARG A 323 7.14 -16.21 3.76
CA ARG A 323 6.13 -15.57 4.60
C ARG A 323 5.58 -14.31 3.93
N ASP A 324 6.44 -13.44 3.41
CA ASP A 324 6.04 -12.20 2.73
C ASP A 324 5.20 -12.46 1.49
N TYR A 325 5.60 -13.45 0.70
CA TYR A 325 4.83 -13.90 -0.46
C TYR A 325 3.43 -14.35 -0.05
N TRP A 326 3.32 -15.29 0.90
CA TRP A 326 2.03 -15.79 1.39
C TRP A 326 1.19 -14.68 2.03
N LEU A 327 1.79 -13.80 2.82
CA LEU A 327 1.11 -12.64 3.41
C LEU A 327 0.53 -11.73 2.32
N ALA A 328 1.30 -11.43 1.28
CA ALA A 328 0.87 -10.55 0.21
C ALA A 328 -0.28 -11.17 -0.61
N VAL A 329 -0.17 -12.45 -0.98
CA VAL A 329 -1.21 -13.15 -1.77
C VAL A 329 -2.51 -13.32 -0.95
N ILE A 330 -2.43 -13.65 0.35
CA ILE A 330 -3.62 -13.72 1.23
C ILE A 330 -4.29 -12.36 1.33
N ARG A 331 -3.51 -11.28 1.50
CA ARG A 331 -4.05 -9.92 1.59
C ARG A 331 -4.69 -9.46 0.28
N GLU A 332 -4.14 -9.85 -0.87
CA GLU A 332 -4.73 -9.48 -2.17
C GLU A 332 -6.15 -10.03 -2.29
N ILE A 333 -6.37 -11.32 -1.99
CA ILE A 333 -7.71 -11.92 -2.03
C ILE A 333 -8.64 -11.27 -1.01
N LEU A 334 -8.15 -11.03 0.22
CA LEU A 334 -8.93 -10.33 1.24
C LEU A 334 -9.35 -8.92 0.80
N TYR A 335 -8.44 -8.15 0.20
CA TYR A 335 -8.68 -6.77 -0.22
C TYR A 335 -9.60 -6.68 -1.43
N VAL A 336 -9.57 -7.67 -2.33
CA VAL A 336 -10.52 -7.79 -3.43
C VAL A 336 -11.94 -8.01 -2.92
N HIS A 337 -12.14 -8.93 -1.99
CA HIS A 337 -13.46 -9.16 -1.40
C HIS A 337 -13.94 -7.96 -0.60
N ARG A 338 -13.05 -7.27 0.13
CA ARG A 338 -13.38 -5.99 0.77
C ARG A 338 -13.78 -4.92 -0.24
N PHE A 339 -13.08 -4.83 -1.38
CA PHE A 339 -13.43 -3.92 -2.47
C PHE A 339 -14.82 -4.23 -3.03
N ILE A 340 -15.08 -5.50 -3.37
CA ILE A 340 -16.37 -5.99 -3.85
C ILE A 340 -17.49 -5.65 -2.86
N ASN A 341 -17.28 -5.91 -1.56
CA ASN A 341 -18.25 -5.65 -0.51
C ASN A 341 -18.45 -4.14 -0.27
N LYS A 342 -17.38 -3.32 -0.32
CA LYS A 342 -17.45 -1.86 -0.15
C LYS A 342 -18.28 -1.21 -1.25
N PHE A 343 -18.07 -1.61 -2.50
CA PHE A 343 -18.76 -1.04 -3.66
C PHE A 343 -20.01 -1.83 -4.11
N HIS A 344 -20.39 -2.88 -3.38
CA HIS A 344 -21.56 -3.73 -3.66
C HIS A 344 -21.58 -4.29 -5.10
N ILE A 345 -20.42 -4.70 -5.60
CA ILE A 345 -20.23 -5.19 -6.98
C ILE A 345 -20.80 -6.61 -7.10
N THR A 346 -21.65 -6.84 -8.11
CA THR A 346 -22.31 -8.14 -8.33
C THR A 346 -22.20 -8.63 -9.78
N GLY A 347 -22.41 -9.93 -10.00
CA GLY A 347 -22.41 -10.53 -11.34
C GLY A 347 -21.02 -10.55 -12.02
N ILE A 348 -20.98 -10.26 -13.32
CA ILE A 348 -19.79 -10.36 -14.18
C ILE A 348 -18.68 -9.41 -13.70
N GLU A 349 -19.02 -8.24 -13.16
CA GLU A 349 -18.04 -7.27 -12.63
C GLU A 349 -17.30 -7.81 -11.40
N LYS A 350 -17.98 -8.63 -10.59
CA LYS A 350 -17.34 -9.32 -9.45
C LYS A 350 -16.30 -10.32 -9.96
N ASP A 351 -16.66 -11.10 -10.97
CA ASP A 351 -15.77 -12.10 -11.57
C ASP A 351 -14.58 -11.42 -12.29
N ASP A 352 -14.79 -10.23 -12.87
CA ASP A 352 -13.73 -9.41 -13.47
C ASP A 352 -12.78 -8.82 -12.40
N ALA A 353 -13.29 -8.37 -11.26
CA ALA A 353 -12.46 -7.92 -10.13
C ALA A 353 -11.62 -9.07 -9.54
N LEU A 354 -12.23 -10.25 -9.35
CA LEU A 354 -11.52 -11.46 -8.92
C LEU A 354 -10.46 -11.88 -9.96
N SER A 355 -10.79 -11.79 -11.24
CA SER A 355 -9.84 -12.09 -12.33
C SER A 355 -8.60 -11.18 -12.26
N LYS A 356 -8.76 -9.88 -12.01
CA LYS A 356 -7.62 -8.95 -11.84
C LYS A 356 -6.67 -9.36 -10.72
N ALA A 357 -7.24 -9.77 -9.58
CA ALA A 357 -6.48 -10.24 -8.42
C ALA A 357 -5.68 -11.50 -8.75
N ILE A 358 -6.35 -12.47 -9.36
CA ILE A 358 -5.75 -13.77 -9.69
C ILE A 358 -4.65 -13.60 -10.73
N LEU A 359 -4.87 -12.79 -11.77
CA LEU A 359 -3.81 -12.42 -12.72
C LEU A 359 -2.64 -11.71 -12.01
N GLY A 360 -2.90 -10.90 -10.98
CA GLY A 360 -1.86 -10.35 -10.10
C GLY A 360 -1.01 -11.43 -9.42
N ILE A 361 -1.66 -12.41 -8.80
CA ILE A 361 -0.99 -13.52 -8.11
C ILE A 361 -0.15 -14.35 -9.09
N LEU A 362 -0.69 -14.68 -10.26
CA LEU A 362 0.04 -15.43 -11.29
C LEU A 362 1.30 -14.68 -11.77
N ARG A 363 1.22 -13.35 -11.89
CA ARG A 363 2.37 -12.50 -12.25
C ARG A 363 3.44 -12.52 -11.17
N VAL A 364 3.05 -12.44 -9.89
CA VAL A 364 3.99 -12.53 -8.77
C VAL A 364 4.68 -13.89 -8.71
N GLN A 365 3.92 -14.98 -8.89
CA GLN A 365 4.46 -16.33 -8.97
C GLN A 365 5.48 -16.48 -10.10
N ALA A 366 5.20 -15.93 -11.29
CA ALA A 366 6.14 -15.97 -12.41
C ALA A 366 7.43 -15.19 -12.11
N ILE A 367 7.34 -14.02 -11.46
CA ILE A 367 8.50 -13.22 -11.06
C ILE A 367 9.35 -13.97 -10.03
N GLN A 368 8.72 -14.66 -9.09
CA GLN A 368 9.40 -15.47 -8.08
C GLN A 368 10.19 -16.61 -8.71
N GLU A 369 9.68 -17.27 -9.76
CA GLU A 369 10.41 -18.33 -10.48
C GLU A 369 11.65 -17.79 -11.23
N ILE A 370 11.65 -16.52 -11.62
CA ILE A 370 12.72 -15.92 -12.44
C ILE A 370 13.77 -15.22 -11.58
N SER A 371 13.37 -14.71 -10.41
CA SER A 371 14.22 -13.93 -9.52
C SER A 371 14.98 -14.84 -8.57
N SER A 372 16.25 -15.12 -8.86
CA SER A 372 17.07 -16.04 -8.06
C SER A 372 17.75 -15.40 -6.84
N SER A 373 17.67 -14.08 -6.64
CA SER A 373 18.47 -13.40 -5.59
C SER A 373 17.93 -12.06 -5.05
N SER A 374 16.82 -11.52 -5.55
CA SER A 374 16.33 -10.19 -5.15
C SER A 374 15.22 -10.25 -4.10
N THR A 375 15.24 -9.31 -3.16
CA THR A 375 14.12 -9.04 -2.23
C THR A 375 13.00 -8.35 -3.01
N VAL A 376 12.15 -9.14 -3.68
CA VAL A 376 10.99 -8.62 -4.40
C VAL A 376 9.94 -8.16 -3.38
N CYS A 377 9.53 -6.89 -3.45
CA CYS A 377 8.42 -6.39 -2.63
C CYS A 377 7.09 -6.85 -3.24
N PHE A 378 6.59 -8.01 -2.82
CA PHE A 378 5.37 -8.61 -3.41
C PHE A 378 4.13 -7.71 -3.29
N GLU A 379 4.04 -6.92 -2.22
CA GLU A 379 2.91 -6.04 -1.96
C GLU A 379 2.78 -4.90 -3.00
N SER A 380 3.88 -4.50 -3.67
CA SER A 380 3.83 -3.47 -4.71
C SER A 380 3.46 -4.00 -6.10
N LEU A 381 3.47 -5.32 -6.29
CA LEU A 381 3.13 -6.01 -7.55
C LEU A 381 1.67 -6.48 -7.60
N LEU A 382 0.97 -6.37 -6.47
CA LEU A 382 -0.42 -6.79 -6.30
C LEU A 382 -1.29 -5.53 -6.22
N MET A 383 -2.35 -5.49 -7.03
CA MET A 383 -3.11 -4.28 -7.31
C MET A 383 -3.78 -3.74 -6.05
N PHE A 384 -4.52 -4.61 -5.34
CA PHE A 384 -5.34 -4.19 -4.22
C PHE A 384 -4.48 -3.93 -2.98
N ASN A 385 -3.40 -4.69 -2.79
CA ASN A 385 -2.36 -4.39 -1.81
C ASN A 385 -1.68 -3.04 -2.04
N LEU A 386 -1.35 -2.71 -3.30
CA LEU A 386 -0.73 -1.44 -3.63
C LEU A 386 -1.69 -0.28 -3.34
N CYS A 387 -2.98 -0.42 -3.69
CA CYS A 387 -3.99 0.60 -3.42
C CYS A 387 -4.21 0.83 -1.91
N ASP A 388 -4.12 -0.19 -1.07
CA ASP A 388 -4.23 -0.02 0.40
C ASP A 388 -3.07 0.79 0.99
N LYS A 389 -1.90 0.78 0.33
CA LYS A 389 -0.69 1.45 0.81
C LYS A 389 -0.46 2.83 0.20
N LEU A 390 -0.94 3.07 -1.02
CA LEU A 390 -0.70 4.32 -1.73
C LEU A 390 -1.60 5.44 -1.17
N PRO A 391 -1.05 6.64 -0.92
CA PRO A 391 -1.86 7.82 -0.63
C PRO A 391 -2.72 8.15 -1.87
N GLY A 392 -4.04 8.09 -1.71
CA GLY A 392 -4.99 8.21 -2.82
C GLY A 392 -5.34 6.89 -3.51
N GLY A 393 -4.94 5.74 -2.97
CA GLY A 393 -5.38 4.45 -3.50
C GLY A 393 -6.89 4.21 -3.40
N ASP A 394 -7.57 4.84 -2.44
CA ASP A 394 -9.05 4.87 -2.40
C ASP A 394 -9.65 5.49 -3.68
N LEU A 395 -9.02 6.55 -4.21
CA LEU A 395 -9.45 7.18 -5.47
C LEU A 395 -9.26 6.23 -6.65
N ILE A 396 -8.16 5.47 -6.68
CA ILE A 396 -7.95 4.43 -7.72
C ILE A 396 -9.08 3.40 -7.66
N LEU A 397 -9.37 2.85 -6.48
CA LEU A 397 -10.44 1.86 -6.32
C LEU A 397 -11.81 2.43 -6.68
N GLU A 398 -12.11 3.67 -6.29
CA GLU A 398 -13.36 4.34 -6.67
C GLU A 398 -13.46 4.53 -8.19
N THR A 399 -12.38 4.97 -8.85
CA THR A 399 -12.37 5.08 -10.32
C THR A 399 -12.57 3.74 -11.00
N LEU A 400 -12.01 2.65 -10.45
CA LEU A 400 -12.19 1.30 -10.97
C LEU A 400 -13.66 0.84 -10.85
N ALA A 401 -14.29 1.08 -9.70
CA ALA A 401 -15.70 0.75 -9.47
C ALA A 401 -16.65 1.60 -10.32
N ASN A 402 -16.34 2.88 -10.52
CA ASN A 402 -17.13 3.76 -11.39
C ASN A 402 -17.00 3.36 -12.86
N MET A 403 -15.81 2.92 -13.31
CA MET A 403 -15.62 2.38 -14.65
C MET A 403 -16.44 1.10 -14.89
N SER A 404 -16.52 0.21 -13.90
CA SER A 404 -17.32 -1.01 -14.03
C SER A 404 -18.81 -0.67 -14.11
N SER A 405 -19.29 0.21 -13.23
CA SER A 405 -20.70 0.64 -13.18
C SER A 405 -21.15 1.42 -14.43
N SER A 406 -20.31 2.33 -14.95
CA SER A 406 -20.61 3.09 -16.17
C SER A 406 -20.70 2.19 -17.40
N ARG A 407 -19.94 1.09 -17.42
CA ARG A 407 -19.91 0.15 -18.53
C ARG A 407 -21.21 -0.67 -18.65
N GLY A 408 -21.94 -0.87 -17.56
CA GLY A 408 -23.25 -1.54 -17.57
C GLY A 408 -24.35 -0.74 -18.28
N LEU A 409 -24.25 0.60 -18.33
CA LEU A 409 -25.24 1.47 -18.96
C LEU A 409 -25.06 1.63 -20.47
N ASP A 410 -23.82 1.60 -20.98
CA ASP A 410 -23.50 1.78 -22.40
C ASP A 410 -23.65 0.49 -23.25
N TRP A 411 -23.97 -0.63 -22.60
CA TRP A 411 -24.12 -1.97 -23.22
C TRP A 411 -25.13 -2.01 -24.38
N GLY A 412 -26.13 -1.12 -24.37
CA GLY A 412 -27.25 -1.17 -25.32
C GLY A 412 -26.96 -0.71 -26.75
N ASN A 413 -25.96 0.16 -26.99
CA ASN A 413 -25.95 0.95 -28.24
C ASN A 413 -24.71 0.81 -29.15
N ASN A 414 -23.54 0.32 -28.69
CA ASN A 414 -22.28 0.51 -29.44
C ASN A 414 -21.37 -0.74 -29.62
N ILE A 415 -21.89 -1.96 -29.46
CA ILE A 415 -21.04 -3.18 -29.39
C ILE A 415 -20.31 -3.51 -30.71
N LEU A 416 -20.82 -3.10 -31.88
CA LEU A 416 -20.18 -3.44 -33.17
C LEU A 416 -19.17 -2.39 -33.67
N ALA A 417 -19.22 -1.14 -33.16
CA ALA A 417 -18.47 -0.01 -33.72
C ALA A 417 -17.32 0.49 -32.83
N SER A 418 -17.23 0.05 -31.56
CA SER A 418 -16.29 0.61 -30.58
C SER A 418 -15.26 -0.41 -30.04
N GLY A 419 -15.31 -1.67 -30.47
CA GLY A 419 -14.48 -2.76 -29.93
C GLY A 419 -12.98 -2.63 -30.25
N GLY A 420 -12.60 -1.79 -31.21
CA GLY A 420 -11.19 -1.61 -31.61
C GLY A 420 -10.42 -0.56 -30.81
N MET A 421 -11.11 0.35 -30.12
CA MET A 421 -10.49 1.50 -29.45
C MET A 421 -9.99 1.22 -28.03
N TYR A 422 -10.23 0.02 -27.53
CA TYR A 422 -9.93 -0.35 -26.16
C TYR A 422 -9.22 -1.69 -26.08
N SER A 423 -8.53 -1.94 -24.96
CA SER A 423 -7.88 -3.23 -24.71
C SER A 423 -8.88 -4.35 -24.37
N ILE A 424 -8.38 -5.54 -24.04
CA ILE A 424 -9.19 -6.68 -23.59
C ILE A 424 -9.40 -6.61 -22.08
N SER A 425 -10.56 -7.03 -21.57
CA SER A 425 -10.77 -7.18 -20.12
C SER A 425 -10.00 -8.35 -19.51
N ALA A 426 -9.79 -8.24 -18.19
CA ALA A 426 -9.17 -9.30 -17.39
C ALA A 426 -10.01 -10.59 -17.41
N LEU A 427 -11.33 -10.47 -17.27
CA LEU A 427 -12.25 -11.61 -17.34
C LEU A 427 -12.16 -12.34 -18.69
N THR A 428 -12.23 -11.63 -19.81
CA THR A 428 -12.11 -12.25 -21.15
C THR A 428 -10.77 -12.95 -21.32
N THR A 429 -9.68 -12.35 -20.85
CA THR A 429 -8.34 -12.96 -20.90
C THR A 429 -8.31 -14.30 -20.15
N VAL A 430 -8.90 -14.32 -18.97
CA VAL A 430 -9.01 -15.50 -18.12
C VAL A 430 -9.90 -16.60 -18.74
N LEU A 431 -11.02 -16.21 -19.37
CA LEU A 431 -11.89 -17.14 -20.09
C LEU A 431 -11.17 -17.76 -21.29
N ASN A 432 -10.43 -16.96 -22.06
CA ASN A 432 -9.62 -17.44 -23.19
C ASN A 432 -8.48 -18.36 -22.74
N LEU A 433 -7.95 -18.14 -21.54
CA LEU A 433 -7.03 -19.07 -20.89
C LEU A 433 -7.71 -20.37 -20.45
N GLY A 434 -9.03 -20.55 -20.61
CA GLY A 434 -9.76 -21.75 -20.21
C GLY A 434 -9.98 -21.86 -18.70
N VAL A 435 -9.98 -20.73 -17.99
CA VAL A 435 -10.08 -20.65 -16.53
C VAL A 435 -11.42 -19.99 -16.16
N MET A 436 -12.52 -20.75 -16.01
CA MET A 436 -13.88 -20.20 -15.79
C MET A 436 -14.16 -19.83 -14.32
N PHE A 437 -14.10 -18.56 -13.91
CA PHE A 437 -14.41 -18.15 -12.51
C PHE A 437 -15.89 -17.77 -12.36
N GLY A 438 -16.47 -18.02 -11.18
CA GLY A 438 -17.86 -17.66 -10.85
C GLY A 438 -18.90 -18.75 -11.13
N SER A 439 -20.09 -18.59 -10.55
CA SER A 439 -21.23 -19.53 -10.65
C SER A 439 -22.17 -19.25 -11.82
N SER A 440 -21.83 -18.36 -12.76
CA SER A 440 -22.71 -18.05 -13.90
C SER A 440 -22.69 -19.19 -14.93
N SER A 441 -23.43 -20.25 -14.62
CA SER A 441 -23.96 -21.15 -15.64
C SER A 441 -24.91 -20.33 -16.51
N ASN A 442 -24.49 -19.99 -17.72
CA ASN A 442 -25.25 -20.05 -18.97
C ASN A 442 -24.51 -19.27 -20.06
N ASN A 443 -24.18 -19.97 -21.15
CA ASN A 443 -23.79 -19.45 -22.46
C ASN A 443 -22.59 -18.48 -22.54
N PRO A 444 -21.39 -18.95 -22.97
CA PRO A 444 -20.27 -18.06 -23.29
C PRO A 444 -20.57 -17.07 -24.43
N THR A 445 -21.66 -17.29 -25.17
CA THR A 445 -22.17 -16.47 -26.26
C THR A 445 -22.98 -15.24 -25.81
N GLU A 446 -23.43 -15.17 -24.56
CA GLU A 446 -24.19 -14.02 -24.00
C GLU A 446 -23.37 -13.16 -23.01
N ALA A 447 -22.17 -13.60 -22.63
CA ALA A 447 -21.22 -12.80 -21.88
C ALA A 447 -20.62 -11.72 -22.80
N GLY A 448 -21.37 -10.63 -23.03
CA GLY A 448 -20.88 -9.48 -23.79
C GLY A 448 -19.50 -9.07 -23.29
N LEU A 449 -18.56 -9.01 -24.24
CA LEU A 449 -17.15 -8.76 -24.02
C LEU A 449 -16.97 -7.47 -23.21
N LEU A 450 -16.62 -7.62 -21.93
CA LEU A 450 -16.13 -6.50 -21.14
C LEU A 450 -14.94 -5.89 -21.89
N VAL A 451 -15.04 -4.60 -22.16
CA VAL A 451 -14.00 -3.81 -22.81
C VAL A 451 -12.77 -3.70 -21.88
N GLY A 452 -11.59 -3.31 -22.35
CA GLY A 452 -10.40 -3.17 -21.50
C GLY A 452 -10.34 -1.88 -20.69
N GLU A 453 -9.30 -1.69 -19.88
CA GLU A 453 -9.05 -0.49 -19.06
C GLU A 453 -8.31 0.63 -19.82
N LEU A 454 -7.69 0.28 -20.94
CA LEU A 454 -6.94 1.21 -21.79
C LEU A 454 -7.77 1.64 -22.98
N ALA A 455 -7.71 2.93 -23.30
CA ALA A 455 -8.25 3.52 -24.51
C ALA A 455 -7.08 3.98 -25.42
N VAL A 456 -7.27 3.89 -26.73
CA VAL A 456 -6.26 4.32 -27.71
C VAL A 456 -6.05 5.83 -27.63
N GLY A 457 -4.80 6.27 -27.47
CA GLY A 457 -4.37 7.68 -27.60
C GLY A 457 -4.83 8.64 -26.50
N GLU A 458 -5.84 8.27 -25.70
CA GLU A 458 -6.33 9.05 -24.56
C GLU A 458 -5.92 8.41 -23.24
N MET A 459 -5.52 9.26 -22.28
CA MET A 459 -5.19 8.77 -20.94
C MET A 459 -6.49 8.51 -20.17
N SER A 460 -6.74 7.24 -19.82
CA SER A 460 -7.99 6.86 -19.15
C SER A 460 -8.08 7.51 -17.75
N SER A 461 -9.29 7.60 -17.19
CA SER A 461 -9.47 8.18 -15.85
C SER A 461 -8.72 7.38 -14.78
N LEU A 462 -8.57 6.06 -14.96
CA LEU A 462 -7.77 5.19 -14.11
C LEU A 462 -6.28 5.52 -14.22
N GLU A 463 -5.75 5.66 -15.45
CA GLU A 463 -4.36 6.04 -15.67
C GLU A 463 -4.03 7.39 -15.01
N ARG A 464 -4.96 8.35 -15.07
CA ARG A 464 -4.80 9.66 -14.43
C ARG A 464 -4.76 9.56 -12.91
N ALA A 465 -5.67 8.80 -12.30
CA ALA A 465 -5.70 8.57 -10.85
C ALA A 465 -4.44 7.86 -10.35
N VAL A 466 -3.95 6.87 -11.10
CA VAL A 466 -2.68 6.18 -10.79
C VAL A 466 -1.50 7.15 -10.85
N LYS A 467 -1.42 8.00 -11.88
CA LYS A 467 -0.33 8.99 -11.99
C LYS A 467 -0.36 10.00 -10.85
N GLU A 468 -1.52 10.55 -10.53
CA GLU A 468 -1.68 11.54 -9.47
C GLU A 468 -1.36 10.97 -8.07
N SER A 469 -1.89 9.78 -7.75
CA SER A 469 -1.59 9.10 -6.47
C SER A 469 -0.11 8.81 -6.31
N ARG A 470 0.59 8.43 -7.40
CA ARG A 470 2.05 8.21 -7.38
C ARG A 470 2.83 9.50 -7.16
N GLU A 471 2.46 10.59 -7.82
CA GLU A 471 3.08 11.90 -7.60
C GLU A 471 2.89 12.36 -6.14
N ASN A 472 1.73 12.09 -5.55
CA ASN A 472 1.49 12.36 -4.13
C ASN A 472 2.28 11.41 -3.22
N TYR A 473 2.42 10.13 -3.58
CA TYR A 473 3.27 9.19 -2.86
C TYR A 473 4.73 9.65 -2.82
N LYS A 474 5.28 10.11 -3.95
CA LYS A 474 6.65 10.68 -3.99
C LYS A 474 6.81 11.84 -3.00
N LYS A 475 5.82 12.73 -2.88
CA LYS A 475 5.85 13.83 -1.89
C LYS A 475 5.81 13.31 -0.45
N VAL A 476 5.00 12.28 -0.18
CA VAL A 476 4.91 11.66 1.15
C VAL A 476 6.21 10.95 1.53
N VAL A 477 6.84 10.23 0.59
CA VAL A 477 8.15 9.58 0.81
C VAL A 477 9.22 10.62 1.10
N LEU A 478 9.30 11.70 0.32
CA LEU A 478 10.22 12.80 0.58
C LEU A 478 9.99 13.43 1.97
N ALA A 479 8.73 13.63 2.36
CA ALA A 479 8.40 14.11 3.70
C ALA A 479 8.81 13.10 4.78
N GLN A 480 8.58 11.80 4.57
CA GLN A 480 8.95 10.74 5.50
C GLN A 480 10.47 10.61 5.65
N GLU A 481 11.24 10.81 4.57
CA GLU A 481 12.70 10.85 4.60
C GLU A 481 13.20 12.01 5.46
N THR A 482 12.57 13.19 5.38
CA THR A 482 12.90 14.30 6.29
C THR A 482 12.59 13.97 7.75
N VAL A 483 11.47 13.28 8.03
CA VAL A 483 11.12 12.85 9.40
C VAL A 483 12.11 11.82 9.94
N ASN A 484 12.48 10.84 9.10
CA ASN A 484 13.46 9.82 9.46
C ASN A 484 14.85 10.43 9.69
N GLY A 485 15.24 11.44 8.90
CA GLY A 485 16.49 12.17 9.11
C GLY A 485 16.54 12.96 10.42
N VAL A 486 15.38 13.43 10.92
CA VAL A 486 15.26 14.13 12.21
C VAL A 486 15.17 13.18 13.41
N LYS A 487 14.82 11.90 13.18
CA LYS A 487 14.75 10.88 14.21
C LYS A 487 16.16 10.48 14.65
N ALA A 488 16.76 11.30 15.52
CA ALA A 488 18.09 11.06 16.05
C ALA A 488 18.08 9.89 17.03
N ASP A 489 19.07 9.00 16.90
CA ASP A 489 19.33 7.96 17.88
C ASP A 489 19.96 8.60 19.13
N GLY A 490 19.33 8.39 20.30
CA GLY A 490 19.79 8.90 21.59
C GLY A 490 18.74 9.73 22.34
N ILE A 491 18.63 9.52 23.64
CA ILE A 491 17.69 10.27 24.50
C ILE A 491 18.16 11.73 24.64
N ASP A 492 19.47 11.96 24.73
CA ASP A 492 20.04 13.29 24.97
C ASP A 492 19.93 14.22 23.76
N THR A 493 20.09 13.69 22.55
CA THR A 493 19.92 14.44 21.29
C THR A 493 18.46 14.86 21.12
N ASN A 494 17.52 13.94 21.35
CA ASN A 494 16.09 14.24 21.34
C ASN A 494 15.69 15.24 22.44
N LEU A 495 16.29 15.16 23.63
CA LEU A 495 16.04 16.11 24.73
C LEU A 495 16.59 17.52 24.43
N ALA A 496 17.75 17.62 23.77
CA ALA A 496 18.31 18.89 23.31
C ALA A 496 17.43 19.54 22.22
N VAL A 497 17.00 18.77 21.22
CA VAL A 497 16.05 19.23 20.18
C VAL A 497 14.73 19.68 20.81
N MET A 498 14.18 18.90 21.74
CA MET A 498 12.96 19.24 22.46
C MET A 498 13.10 20.55 23.24
N LYS A 499 14.22 20.75 23.94
CA LYS A 499 14.49 21.98 24.68
C LYS A 499 14.49 23.19 23.76
N GLU A 500 15.16 23.10 22.61
CA GLU A 500 15.27 24.18 21.62
C GLU A 500 13.90 24.52 20.99
N LEU A 501 13.11 23.50 20.64
CA LEU A 501 11.74 23.67 20.12
C LEU A 501 10.77 24.25 21.17
N LEU A 502 10.96 23.92 22.44
CA LEU A 502 10.15 24.44 23.54
C LEU A 502 10.60 25.82 24.03
N LEU A 503 11.79 26.32 23.67
CA LEU A 503 12.25 27.67 24.04
C LEU A 503 11.19 28.76 23.81
N PRO A 504 10.57 28.89 22.61
CA PRO A 504 9.55 29.91 22.39
C PRO A 504 8.33 29.73 23.30
N VAL A 505 7.91 28.49 23.57
CA VAL A 505 6.77 28.21 24.47
C VAL A 505 7.14 28.49 25.92
N MET A 506 8.36 28.15 26.34
CA MET A 506 8.87 28.44 27.68
C MET A 506 8.99 29.94 27.92
N GLU A 507 9.41 30.72 26.93
CA GLU A 507 9.54 32.17 27.06
C GLU A 507 8.18 32.85 27.15
N VAL A 508 7.19 32.40 26.36
CA VAL A 508 5.78 32.83 26.51
C VAL A 508 5.24 32.40 27.88
N GLY A 509 5.55 31.19 28.34
CA GLY A 509 5.17 30.68 29.65
C GLY A 509 5.72 31.52 30.80
N LYS A 510 7.00 31.90 30.75
CA LYS A 510 7.63 32.80 31.73
C LYS A 510 6.98 34.18 31.72
N TRP A 511 6.65 34.71 30.54
CA TRP A 511 5.96 35.99 30.42
C TRP A 511 4.54 35.95 31.00
N LEU A 512 3.79 34.86 30.78
CA LEU A 512 2.49 34.66 31.43
C LEU A 512 2.64 34.51 32.94
N LEU A 513 3.68 33.81 33.40
CA LEU A 513 3.95 33.62 34.83
C LEU A 513 4.29 34.96 35.51
N SER A 514 5.10 35.81 34.87
CA SER A 514 5.44 37.13 35.41
C SER A 514 4.22 38.06 35.49
N LEU A 515 3.28 37.92 34.54
CA LEU A 515 1.98 38.59 34.62
C LEU A 515 1.15 38.11 35.83
N VAL A 516 1.09 36.80 36.08
CA VAL A 516 0.33 36.19 37.19
C VAL A 516 0.96 36.51 38.56
N TYR A 517 2.28 36.54 38.66
CA TYR A 517 2.99 36.89 39.90
C TYR A 517 3.09 38.40 40.16
N TRP A 518 2.63 39.23 39.22
CA TRP A 518 2.67 40.70 39.32
C TRP A 518 4.09 41.26 39.44
N ASP A 519 5.05 40.68 38.71
CA ASP A 519 6.44 41.17 38.70
C ASP A 519 6.53 42.60 38.13
N ASP A 520 5.71 42.91 37.10
CA ASP A 520 5.49 44.26 36.58
C ASP A 520 4.03 44.68 36.79
N PRO A 521 3.72 45.47 37.83
CA PRO A 521 2.36 45.72 38.27
C PRO A 521 1.52 46.46 37.24
N LEU A 522 2.11 47.31 36.39
CA LEU A 522 1.39 48.08 35.38
C LEU A 522 0.97 47.19 34.20
N LYS A 523 1.86 46.31 33.74
CA LYS A 523 1.55 45.35 32.65
C LYS A 523 0.52 44.31 33.09
N SER A 524 0.66 43.78 34.31
CA SER A 524 -0.31 42.85 34.88
C SER A 524 -1.69 43.48 35.06
N LEU A 525 -1.75 44.73 35.53
CA LEU A 525 -3.02 45.45 35.69
C LEU A 525 -3.71 45.71 34.34
N LEU A 526 -2.95 46.16 33.33
CA LEU A 526 -3.49 46.38 31.99
C LEU A 526 -4.01 45.07 31.38
N PHE A 527 -3.26 43.98 31.49
CA PHE A 527 -3.66 42.66 31.03
C PHE A 527 -4.93 42.17 31.74
N SER A 528 -5.03 42.39 33.06
CA SER A 528 -6.21 42.05 33.86
C SER A 528 -7.45 42.82 33.42
N LEU A 529 -7.33 44.14 33.18
CA LEU A 529 -8.44 44.99 32.73
C LEU A 529 -8.93 44.60 31.32
N ILE A 530 -8.01 44.33 30.40
CA ILE A 530 -8.36 43.90 29.04
C ILE A 530 -9.04 42.52 29.07
N SER A 531 -8.50 41.58 29.84
CA SER A 531 -9.04 40.22 29.95
C SER A 531 -10.42 40.20 30.62
N THR A 532 -10.61 40.97 31.69
CA THR A 532 -11.93 41.12 32.35
C THR A 532 -12.95 41.76 31.42
N PHE A 533 -12.55 42.76 30.61
CA PHE A 533 -13.42 43.36 29.60
C PHE A 533 -13.86 42.36 28.52
N ILE A 534 -12.93 41.54 28.01
CA ILE A 534 -13.20 40.49 27.01
C ILE A 534 -14.17 39.43 27.57
N ILE A 535 -13.95 38.98 28.81
CA ILE A 535 -14.80 37.99 29.47
C ILE A 535 -16.20 38.56 29.71
N PHE A 536 -16.29 39.80 30.19
CA PHE A 536 -17.56 40.48 30.47
C PHE A 536 -18.43 40.67 29.22
N ARG A 537 -17.81 41.03 28.08
CA ARG A 537 -18.51 41.13 26.78
C ARG A 537 -18.83 39.78 26.13
N GLY A 538 -18.30 38.68 26.66
CA GLY A 538 -18.46 37.34 26.10
C GLY A 538 -17.70 37.14 24.78
N TRP A 539 -16.61 37.90 24.56
CA TRP A 539 -15.85 37.88 23.31
C TRP A 539 -14.78 36.80 23.21
N LEU A 540 -14.75 35.86 24.18
CA LEU A 540 -13.75 34.81 24.27
C LEU A 540 -13.62 33.98 22.97
N GLY A 541 -14.76 33.70 22.32
CA GLY A 541 -14.79 33.00 21.03
C GLY A 541 -14.18 33.81 19.89
N TYR A 542 -14.45 35.11 19.82
CA TYR A 542 -13.88 36.00 18.80
C TYR A 542 -12.38 36.21 18.99
N THR A 543 -11.89 36.26 20.24
CA THR A 543 -10.46 36.36 20.51
C THR A 543 -9.71 35.10 20.10
N LEU A 544 -10.30 33.91 20.31
CA LEU A 544 -9.73 32.64 19.82
C LEU A 544 -9.74 32.56 18.28
N ALA A 545 -10.80 33.04 17.64
CA ALA A 545 -10.85 33.12 16.18
C ALA A 545 -9.78 34.08 15.63
N LEU A 546 -9.60 35.25 16.28
CA LEU A 546 -8.61 36.24 15.88
C LEU A 546 -7.17 35.71 16.00
N THR A 547 -6.84 34.98 17.08
CA THR A 547 -5.50 34.40 17.23
C THR A 547 -5.22 33.35 16.16
N LEU A 548 -6.19 32.50 15.82
CA LEU A 548 -6.06 31.55 14.70
C LEU A 548 -5.84 32.26 13.36
N VAL A 549 -6.57 33.35 13.10
CA VAL A 549 -6.38 34.17 11.89
C VAL A 549 -5.00 34.81 11.86
N LEU A 550 -4.51 35.34 12.98
CA LEU A 550 -3.16 35.93 13.06
C LEU A 550 -2.07 34.88 12.81
N ILE A 551 -2.23 33.67 13.35
CA ILE A 551 -1.31 32.56 13.07
C ILE A 551 -1.32 32.22 11.57
N ALA A 552 -2.50 32.16 10.94
CA ALA A 552 -2.61 31.92 9.50
C ALA A 552 -1.97 33.03 8.66
N ILE A 553 -2.20 34.31 9.01
CA ILE A 553 -1.55 35.46 8.36
C ILE A 553 -0.04 35.37 8.52
N PHE A 554 0.46 35.04 9.72
CA PHE A 554 1.88 34.86 9.96
C PHE A 554 2.48 33.74 9.09
N MET A 555 1.80 32.60 8.94
CA MET A 555 2.22 31.53 8.02
C MET A 555 2.28 32.00 6.56
N VAL A 556 1.31 32.80 6.12
CA VAL A 556 1.28 33.35 4.75
C VAL A 556 2.40 34.38 4.55
N VAL A 557 2.60 35.29 5.49
CA VAL A 557 3.67 36.32 5.44
C VAL A 557 5.03 35.65 5.43
N THR A 558 5.29 34.70 6.32
CA THR A 558 6.55 33.94 6.33
C THR A 558 6.76 33.16 5.04
N ARG A 559 5.71 32.58 4.47
CA ARG A 559 5.77 31.93 3.15
C ARG A 559 6.17 32.91 2.05
N PHE A 560 5.61 34.12 2.01
CA PHE A 560 5.97 35.14 1.02
C PHE A 560 7.39 35.68 1.23
N CYS A 561 7.80 35.93 2.47
CA CYS A 561 9.14 36.42 2.81
C CYS A 561 10.24 35.37 2.57
N ASN A 562 9.92 34.08 2.62
CA ASN A 562 10.88 32.98 2.49
C ASN A 562 10.95 32.38 1.07
N GLN A 563 10.26 32.93 0.06
CA GLN A 563 10.36 32.43 -1.32
C GLN A 563 11.81 32.54 -1.83
N GLY A 564 12.53 31.41 -1.81
CA GLY A 564 13.87 31.25 -2.38
C GLY A 564 15.02 31.08 -1.39
N ARG A 565 14.80 31.07 -0.06
CA ARG A 565 15.86 30.76 0.91
C ARG A 565 15.72 29.32 1.42
N PRO A 566 16.80 28.51 1.44
CA PRO A 566 16.77 27.22 2.13
C PRO A 566 16.43 27.47 3.60
N LEU A 567 15.59 26.60 4.17
CA LEU A 567 15.23 26.64 5.59
C LEU A 567 16.53 26.73 6.41
N VAL A 568 16.63 27.74 7.27
CA VAL A 568 17.78 27.87 8.19
C VAL A 568 17.78 26.62 9.05
N GLU A 569 18.79 25.76 8.86
CA GLU A 569 18.97 24.54 9.64
C GLU A 569 19.00 24.91 11.11
N LEU A 570 18.16 24.23 11.90
CA LEU A 570 18.05 24.47 13.34
C LEU A 570 19.33 23.90 13.98
N LYS A 571 20.33 24.77 14.14
CA LYS A 571 21.67 24.39 14.61
C LYS A 571 21.61 24.09 16.11
N VAL A 572 21.23 22.86 16.44
CA VAL A 572 21.29 22.34 17.80
C VAL A 572 22.75 22.05 18.13
N MET A 573 23.31 22.75 19.11
CA MET A 573 24.59 22.39 19.69
C MET A 573 24.43 21.06 20.42
N ALA A 574 25.07 20.00 19.93
CA ALA A 574 25.07 18.73 20.62
C ALA A 574 25.66 18.93 22.03
N PRO A 575 24.98 18.47 23.10
CA PRO A 575 25.57 18.50 24.42
C PRO A 575 26.86 17.66 24.45
N PRO A 576 27.81 17.97 25.34
CA PRO A 576 29.01 17.14 25.50
C PRO A 576 28.60 15.68 25.77
N SER A 577 29.33 14.73 25.20
CA SER A 577 29.05 13.29 25.37
C SER A 577 29.05 12.93 26.87
N MET A 578 27.86 12.69 27.43
CA MET A 578 27.75 12.18 28.79
C MET A 578 28.26 10.74 28.86
N ASN A 579 28.93 10.40 29.94
CA ASN A 579 29.36 9.02 30.18
C ASN A 579 28.13 8.15 30.46
N THR A 580 28.15 6.86 30.13
CA THR A 580 26.97 5.96 30.28
C THR A 580 26.39 5.95 31.70
N MET A 581 27.24 6.21 32.70
CA MET A 581 26.83 6.34 34.10
C MET A 581 26.09 7.65 34.41
N GLU A 582 26.45 8.77 33.77
CA GLU A 582 25.78 10.07 33.96
C GLU A 582 24.38 10.07 33.31
N GLN A 583 24.23 9.42 32.16
CA GLN A 583 22.93 9.18 31.52
C GLN A 583 22.01 8.35 32.43
N LEU A 584 22.54 7.26 33.01
CA LEU A 584 21.79 6.44 33.96
C LEU A 584 21.39 7.22 35.21
N LEU A 585 22.27 8.08 35.71
CA LEU A 585 21.98 8.94 36.88
C LEU A 585 20.92 9.99 36.56
N ALA A 586 20.96 10.61 35.38
CA ALA A 586 19.95 11.56 34.93
C ALA A 586 18.57 10.90 34.78
N VAL A 587 18.53 9.70 34.18
CA VAL A 587 17.30 8.90 34.06
C VAL A 587 16.80 8.47 35.44
N GLN A 588 17.67 8.01 36.32
CA GLN A 588 17.31 7.60 37.68
C GLN A 588 16.76 8.77 38.50
N ASN A 589 17.34 9.96 38.38
CA ASN A 589 16.84 11.18 39.01
C ASN A 589 15.48 11.62 38.44
N ALA A 590 15.26 11.47 37.13
CA ALA A 590 13.97 11.75 36.52
C ALA A 590 12.89 10.74 36.98
N ILE A 591 13.25 9.45 37.07
CA ILE A 591 12.36 8.39 37.55
C ILE A 591 12.01 8.62 39.03
N SER A 592 12.97 8.97 39.88
CA SER A 592 12.71 9.22 41.30
C SER A 592 11.82 10.46 41.51
N GLN A 593 12.01 11.52 40.72
CA GLN A 593 11.11 12.68 40.73
C GLN A 593 9.69 12.32 40.28
N ALA A 594 9.56 11.50 39.22
CA ALA A 594 8.26 11.03 38.76
C ALA A 594 7.59 10.12 39.79
N GLU A 595 8.35 9.22 40.43
CA GLU A 595 7.87 8.37 41.51
C GLU A 595 7.36 9.20 42.67
N GLN A 596 8.09 10.24 43.07
CA GLN A 596 7.66 11.15 44.13
C GLN A 596 6.36 11.88 43.77
N LEU A 597 6.22 12.37 42.53
CA LEU A 597 4.97 12.98 42.05
C LEU A 597 3.79 12.00 42.04
N VAL A 598 4.03 10.74 41.64
CA VAL A 598 3.01 9.69 41.67
C VAL A 598 2.63 9.33 43.11
N GLN A 599 3.60 9.25 44.02
CA GLN A 599 3.35 9.01 45.44
C GLN A 599 2.53 10.16 46.05
N ASP A 600 2.92 11.41 45.80
CA ASP A 600 2.18 12.60 46.26
C ASP A 600 0.76 12.62 45.67
N GLY A 601 0.60 12.29 44.38
CA GLY A 601 -0.70 12.15 43.73
C GLY A 601 -1.56 11.03 44.35
N ASN A 602 -0.96 9.89 44.66
CA ASN A 602 -1.64 8.76 45.32
C ASN A 602 -2.11 9.15 46.73
N ILE A 603 -1.30 9.88 47.49
CA ILE A 603 -1.69 10.39 48.81
C ILE A 603 -2.88 11.33 48.69
N VAL A 604 -2.88 12.25 47.71
CA VAL A 604 -4.01 13.15 47.43
C VAL A 604 -5.28 12.36 47.10
N LEU A 605 -5.19 11.36 46.21
CA LEU A 605 -6.31 10.51 45.83
C LEU A 605 -6.85 9.69 47.02
N LEU A 606 -5.97 9.17 47.87
CA LEU A 606 -6.36 8.43 49.07
C LEU A 606 -7.05 9.30 50.12
N LYS A 607 -6.62 10.55 50.28
CA LYS A 607 -7.33 11.53 51.13
C LYS A 607 -8.68 11.88 50.55
N PHE A 608 -8.77 12.08 49.23
CA PHE A 608 -10.04 12.36 48.56
C PHE A 608 -11.00 11.18 48.68
N ARG A 609 -10.51 9.95 48.53
CA ARG A 609 -11.26 8.72 48.79
C ARG A 609 -11.76 8.65 50.23
N ALA A 610 -10.94 9.03 51.21
CA ALA A 610 -11.34 9.04 52.61
C ALA A 610 -12.48 10.04 52.88
N LEU A 611 -12.45 11.21 52.23
CA LEU A 611 -13.52 12.21 52.30
C LEU A 611 -14.80 11.74 51.60
N LEU A 612 -14.69 11.14 50.40
CA LEU A 612 -15.86 10.65 49.65
C LEU A 612 -16.55 9.47 50.32
N LEU A 613 -15.78 8.55 50.92
CA LEU A 613 -16.33 7.39 51.65
C LEU A 613 -16.73 7.73 53.10
N SER A 614 -16.66 9.01 53.48
CA SER A 614 -16.98 9.48 54.83
C SER A 614 -16.25 8.73 55.96
N ILE A 615 -15.00 8.32 55.71
CA ILE A 615 -14.18 7.60 56.71
C ILE A 615 -13.90 8.52 57.92
N PHE A 616 -13.83 9.84 57.68
CA PHE A 616 -13.68 10.87 58.71
C PHE A 616 -14.90 11.80 58.70
N PRO A 617 -15.94 11.55 59.52
CA PRO A 617 -17.24 12.21 59.39
C PRO A 617 -17.15 13.74 59.55
N GLN A 618 -16.40 14.23 60.53
CA GLN A 618 -16.30 15.68 60.79
C GLN A 618 -15.66 16.50 59.65
N ALA A 619 -14.70 15.91 58.91
CA ALA A 619 -14.09 16.56 57.75
C ALA A 619 -14.94 16.39 56.48
N SER A 620 -15.60 15.24 56.36
CA SER A 620 -16.44 14.89 55.21
C SER A 620 -17.73 15.70 55.19
N ASP A 621 -18.36 15.96 56.36
CA ASP A 621 -19.57 16.79 56.47
C ASP A 621 -19.30 18.25 56.05
N ARG A 622 -18.16 18.81 56.48
CA ARG A 622 -17.72 20.15 56.06
C ARG A 622 -17.45 20.22 54.56
N PHE A 623 -16.82 19.18 54.02
CA PHE A 623 -16.55 19.06 52.59
C PHE A 623 -17.85 18.92 51.78
N ALA A 624 -18.81 18.11 52.23
CA ALA A 624 -20.12 17.94 51.63
C ALA A 624 -20.93 19.25 51.64
N ALA A 625 -20.94 19.98 52.77
CA ALA A 625 -21.58 21.30 52.85
C ALA A 625 -20.95 22.31 51.86
N LEU A 626 -19.62 22.31 51.73
CA LEU A 626 -18.90 23.09 50.73
C LEU A 626 -19.30 22.70 49.30
N LEU A 627 -19.43 21.41 49.00
CA LEU A 627 -19.85 20.94 47.67
C LEU A 627 -21.28 21.37 47.34
N VAL A 628 -22.23 21.25 48.28
CA VAL A 628 -23.61 21.70 48.10
C VAL A 628 -23.67 23.21 47.88
N PHE A 629 -22.90 23.98 48.65
CA PHE A 629 -22.79 25.43 48.46
C PHE A 629 -22.23 25.80 47.08
N MET A 630 -21.14 25.16 46.64
CA MET A 630 -20.58 25.38 45.31
C MET A 630 -21.55 24.98 44.19
N ALA A 631 -22.30 23.88 44.38
CA ALA A 631 -23.32 23.43 43.43
C ALA A 631 -24.47 24.44 43.30
N LEU A 632 -24.90 25.07 44.40
CA LEU A 632 -25.94 26.09 44.39
C LEU A 632 -25.48 27.33 43.60
N ILE A 633 -24.23 27.76 43.77
CA ILE A 633 -23.68 28.89 43.00
C ILE A 633 -23.61 28.54 41.50
N LEU A 634 -23.16 27.32 41.16
CA LEU A 634 -23.12 26.83 39.78
C LEU A 634 -24.52 26.77 39.12
N ALA A 635 -25.56 26.47 39.88
CA ALA A 635 -26.94 26.41 39.37
C ALA A 635 -27.57 27.79 39.18
N LEU A 636 -27.23 28.78 40.03
CA LEU A 636 -27.89 30.09 40.05
C LEU A 636 -27.15 31.17 39.26
N VAL A 637 -25.83 31.05 39.09
CA VAL A 637 -25.01 32.11 38.46
C VAL A 637 -24.72 31.77 36.99
N PRO A 638 -25.01 32.68 36.03
CA PRO A 638 -24.66 32.46 34.63
C PRO A 638 -23.16 32.22 34.44
N SER A 639 -22.82 31.27 33.55
CA SER A 639 -21.44 30.79 33.34
C SER A 639 -20.42 31.91 33.03
N LYS A 640 -20.84 33.00 32.39
CA LYS A 640 -19.99 34.17 32.07
C LYS A 640 -19.47 34.87 33.33
N PHE A 641 -20.32 35.04 34.36
CA PHE A 641 -19.91 35.66 35.61
C PHE A 641 -19.07 34.70 36.47
N MET A 642 -19.33 33.40 36.38
CA MET A 642 -18.49 32.38 37.02
C MET A 642 -17.07 32.40 36.46
N LEU A 643 -16.92 32.46 35.13
CA LEU A 643 -15.61 32.60 34.47
C LEU A 643 -14.90 33.89 34.90
N LEU A 644 -15.61 35.01 35.01
CA LEU A 644 -15.05 36.28 35.45
C LEU A 644 -14.55 36.21 36.89
N VAL A 645 -15.34 35.65 37.81
CA VAL A 645 -14.96 35.49 39.22
C VAL A 645 -13.75 34.58 39.37
N VAL A 646 -13.73 33.44 38.66
CA VAL A 646 -12.58 32.51 38.67
C VAL A 646 -11.32 33.18 38.09
N PHE A 647 -11.45 33.94 37.00
CA PHE A 647 -10.34 34.68 36.40
C PHE A 647 -9.80 35.73 37.36
N TRP A 648 -10.68 36.52 37.98
CA TRP A 648 -10.29 37.55 38.94
C TRP A 648 -9.60 36.94 40.16
N GLU A 649 -10.13 35.84 40.70
CA GLU A 649 -9.57 35.16 41.86
C GLU A 649 -8.17 34.61 41.58
N THR A 650 -8.00 33.96 40.42
CA THR A 650 -6.70 33.38 40.04
C THR A 650 -5.66 34.46 39.74
N PHE A 651 -6.03 35.52 39.03
CA PHE A 651 -5.09 36.56 38.61
C PHE A 651 -4.74 37.56 39.72
N THR A 652 -5.68 37.91 40.59
CA THR A 652 -5.41 38.86 41.71
C THR A 652 -4.79 38.21 42.94
N ARG A 653 -4.63 36.88 42.95
CA ARG A 653 -4.16 36.10 44.10
C ARG A 653 -2.81 36.57 44.65
N TYR A 654 -1.91 36.94 43.76
CA TYR A 654 -0.56 37.40 44.08
C TYR A 654 -0.37 38.92 43.98
N SER A 655 -1.46 39.66 43.70
CA SER A 655 -1.41 41.13 43.64
C SER A 655 -0.89 41.72 44.97
N PRO A 656 -0.13 42.83 44.92
CA PRO A 656 0.51 43.40 46.11
C PRO A 656 -0.49 43.77 47.22
N LEU A 657 -1.72 44.16 46.86
CA LEU A 657 -2.77 44.52 47.81
C LEU A 657 -3.41 43.30 48.50
N ARG A 658 -3.45 42.14 47.82
CA ARG A 658 -4.19 40.95 48.29
C ARG A 658 -3.29 39.83 48.80
N LYS A 659 -2.01 39.83 48.43
CA LYS A 659 -1.01 38.79 48.72
C LYS A 659 -0.98 38.35 50.20
N ALA A 660 -0.98 39.30 51.13
CA ALA A 660 -0.96 38.99 52.56
C ALA A 660 -2.21 38.22 53.04
N SER A 661 -3.37 38.54 52.47
CA SER A 661 -4.64 37.87 52.80
C SER A 661 -4.74 36.48 52.19
N THR A 662 -4.28 36.31 50.94
CA THR A 662 -4.30 35.05 50.21
C THR A 662 -3.29 34.06 50.77
N GLU A 663 -2.11 34.51 51.18
CA GLU A 663 -1.14 33.66 51.88
C GLU A 663 -1.70 33.15 53.22
N ARG A 664 -2.37 34.02 53.99
CA ARG A 664 -3.03 33.63 55.25
C ARG A 664 -4.12 32.59 55.01
N TRP A 665 -4.96 32.75 53.99
CA TRP A 665 -5.98 31.77 53.61
C TRP A 665 -5.40 30.46 53.09
N MET A 666 -4.37 30.52 52.24
CA MET A 666 -3.64 29.35 51.74
C MET A 666 -3.00 28.54 52.86
N ARG A 667 -2.44 29.20 53.88
CA ARG A 667 -1.88 28.53 55.06
C ARG A 667 -2.97 27.76 55.81
N ARG A 668 -4.12 28.37 56.08
CA ARG A 668 -5.26 27.71 56.72
C ARG A 668 -5.81 26.53 55.91
N LEU A 669 -5.92 26.68 54.59
CA LEU A 669 -6.33 25.60 53.69
C LEU A 669 -5.33 24.45 53.68
N ARG A 670 -4.03 24.77 53.71
CA ARG A 670 -2.95 23.79 53.77
C ARG A 670 -2.92 23.06 55.11
N GLU A 671 -3.08 23.78 56.22
CA GLU A 671 -3.22 23.20 57.56
C GLU A 671 -4.42 22.26 57.65
N TRP A 672 -5.56 22.68 57.10
CA TRP A 672 -6.75 21.84 56.99
C TRP A 672 -6.49 20.61 56.11
N TRP A 673 -5.86 20.76 54.94
CA TRP A 673 -5.54 19.66 54.02
C TRP A 673 -4.56 18.64 54.63
N PHE A 674 -3.58 19.11 55.40
CA PHE A 674 -2.65 18.23 56.11
C PHE A 674 -3.29 17.52 57.30
N SER A 675 -4.32 18.11 57.92
CA SER A 675 -5.06 17.47 59.02
C SER A 675 -5.90 16.25 58.58
N ILE A 676 -6.18 16.09 57.28
CA ILE A 676 -6.95 14.95 56.75
C ILE A 676 -6.02 13.73 56.59
N PRO A 677 -6.29 12.59 57.25
CA PRO A 677 -5.50 11.37 57.06
C PRO A 677 -5.80 10.71 55.70
N ALA A 678 -4.81 10.00 55.14
CA ALA A 678 -5.03 9.18 53.95
C ALA A 678 -5.78 7.89 54.31
N ALA A 679 -6.66 7.41 53.41
CA ALA A 679 -7.31 6.12 53.59
C ALA A 679 -6.26 4.98 53.68
N PRO A 680 -6.40 4.04 54.62
CA PRO A 680 -5.45 2.94 54.76
C PRO A 680 -5.50 2.03 53.52
N VAL A 681 -4.32 1.65 53.02
CA VAL A 681 -4.17 0.73 51.89
C VAL A 681 -3.36 -0.47 52.36
N VAL A 682 -3.94 -1.66 52.26
CA VAL A 682 -3.23 -2.92 52.48
C VAL A 682 -2.73 -3.42 51.13
N LEU A 683 -1.41 -3.43 50.94
CA LEU A 683 -0.78 -4.00 49.75
C LEU A 683 -0.62 -5.51 49.96
N GLU A 684 -1.56 -6.30 49.46
CA GLU A 684 -1.40 -7.76 49.43
C GLU A 684 -0.30 -8.13 48.42
N THR A 685 0.90 -8.42 48.93
CA THR A 685 1.99 -8.94 48.10
C THR A 685 1.66 -10.37 47.67
N GLN A 686 2.07 -10.78 46.46
CA GLN A 686 1.77 -12.10 45.89
C GLN A 686 2.23 -13.27 46.79
N LYS A 687 3.33 -13.09 47.54
CA LYS A 687 3.81 -14.03 48.58
C LYS A 687 2.83 -14.20 49.76
N GLN A 688 2.05 -13.18 50.07
CA GLN A 688 1.03 -13.19 51.12
C GLN A 688 -0.21 -13.97 50.65
N LYS A 689 -0.64 -13.77 49.39
CA LYS A 689 -1.72 -14.57 48.77
C LYS A 689 -1.37 -16.05 48.71
N GLU A 690 -0.13 -16.43 48.41
CA GLU A 690 0.31 -17.83 48.46
C GLU A 690 0.34 -18.40 49.88
N LYS A 691 0.71 -17.59 50.89
CA LYS A 691 0.66 -18.00 52.30
C LYS A 691 -0.77 -18.15 52.81
N ASP A 692 -1.67 -17.25 52.44
CA ASP A 692 -3.07 -17.30 52.86
C ASP A 692 -3.86 -18.38 52.09
N ALA A 693 -3.49 -18.67 50.84
CA ALA A 693 -3.98 -19.82 50.09
C ALA A 693 -3.46 -21.16 50.67
N LYS A 694 -2.23 -21.19 51.21
CA LYS A 694 -1.68 -22.35 51.94
C LYS A 694 -2.27 -22.54 53.34
N LYS A 695 -2.82 -21.49 53.97
CA LYS A 695 -3.54 -21.57 55.26
C LYS A 695 -5.01 -21.94 55.13
N ARG A 696 -5.58 -21.90 53.91
CA ARG A 696 -6.96 -22.27 53.59
C ARG A 696 -7.10 -23.67 52.97
N LYS A 697 -6.00 -24.41 52.85
CA LYS A 697 -5.98 -25.87 52.69
C LYS A 697 -5.51 -26.47 54.00
#